data_AF-A0A9X2IEY1-F1
#
_entry.id   AF-A0A9X2IEY1-F1
#
_cell.length_a   1.000
_cell.length_b   1.000
_cell.length_c   1.000
_cell.angle_alpha   90.00
_cell.angle_beta   90.00
_cell.angle_gamma   90.00
#
_symmetry.space_group_name_H-M   'P 1'
#
loop_
_entity.id
_entity.type
_entity.pdbx_description
1 polymer ?
#
loop_
_entity_poly.entity_id
_entity_poly.type
_entity_poly.pdbx_seq_one_letter_code
_entity_poly.pdbx_strand_id
1 'polypeptide(L)'
;MTTEPTPGNEHGQITTDEPVEAPGAAGGCPVAHGDTLPSPLTADPNNTWWPNRLNLNILAKHAPAKDPMDEGFDYAEAFSALDLAAVKADVVEVLTTSQAWWPADFGHYGPLMIRMAWHSAGTYRVTDGRGGAGAGQQRFAPLNSWPDNVSLDKARRLLWPVKKKYGKSISWADLLILAGNAALEDMGFTTFGYAGGRADVWEPDNDVYWGSETEWLGTDKRYTGDRQLEKPLGATTMGLIYVNPEGPEGVPDPLAAARDIRETFGRMAMNDEETVALIAGGHTFGKTHGAHADDKMGPDPEASPLENQGLGWKNGYGTGKGVDTVTSGLEVTWTTTPTQWGNGFFHNLFGYEWELTKSPAGAHQWVAKDAEDTIPGAHGEPNKKPTMLTTDLSLRFDPIYEPIARSFYEDPAKFADAFARAWFKLTHRDMGPLARYLGPEVPAETLLWQDVVPAGTALTKSEVVKVKAAIAATGLSIQQLVTTAWAAASSFRSSDKRGGANGGRLRLEPQVTWEVNEPEKLRGVIATLEGVVETVAAQGITVSFADVVVLGGSVGVEQAAAAAGVEVTVDVTTGRGDATQEQTDVESFSYLEPAADGFRNYVGKSAERPAEFELVDRANLLGLSAPQMTVLLGGLRAIGATYQGTDAGVLTATPGALTNDFFAHLLDLGNTWKPVEGAEGTYECVSDATGEKLWTGTRADLLFGSNSELRAVAEVYAADDAKEKLVRDFVSAWTQVMDADRFDLA
;
A
#
# COMPACT_ATOMS: atom_id res chain seq x y z
N MET A 1 -69.23 29.56 -33.40
CA MET A 1 -69.17 28.31 -34.18
C MET A 1 -67.69 28.09 -34.47
N THR A 2 -67.06 27.24 -33.63
CA THR A 2 -66.29 26.02 -34.02
C THR A 2 -65.00 26.34 -34.78
N THR A 3 -63.85 26.50 -34.12
CA THR A 3 -62.89 25.45 -33.68
C THR A 3 -62.43 24.49 -34.79
N GLU A 4 -61.19 24.67 -35.24
CA GLU A 4 -60.33 23.62 -35.79
C GLU A 4 -59.04 23.59 -34.95
N PRO A 5 -58.60 22.39 -34.51
CA PRO A 5 -57.20 22.15 -34.19
C PRO A 5 -56.61 21.05 -35.07
N THR A 6 -55.39 21.27 -35.54
CA THR A 6 -54.52 20.27 -36.16
C THR A 6 -53.59 19.68 -35.09
N PRO A 7 -53.44 18.34 -34.96
CA PRO A 7 -52.38 17.71 -34.16
C PRO A 7 -51.09 17.63 -35.00
N GLY A 8 -49.87 17.57 -34.49
CA GLY A 8 -49.37 17.17 -33.18
C GLY A 8 -48.22 16.16 -33.40
N ASN A 9 -46.98 16.66 -33.28
CA ASN A 9 -45.66 15.99 -33.22
C ASN A 9 -45.53 14.48 -33.45
N GLU A 10 -44.75 14.11 -34.48
CA GLU A 10 -44.04 12.83 -34.57
C GLU A 10 -42.64 12.97 -33.96
N HIS A 11 -42.39 12.21 -32.88
CA HIS A 11 -41.03 11.93 -32.40
C HIS A 11 -40.46 10.77 -33.22
N GLY A 12 -39.38 11.05 -33.96
CA GLY A 12 -38.63 10.05 -34.71
C GLY A 12 -37.95 9.04 -33.78
N GLN A 13 -38.23 7.76 -34.02
CA GLN A 13 -37.47 6.63 -33.51
C GLN A 13 -36.03 6.69 -34.04
N ILE A 14 -35.05 6.71 -33.15
CA ILE A 14 -33.67 6.38 -33.48
C ILE A 14 -33.53 4.87 -33.37
N THR A 15 -33.30 4.24 -34.51
CA THR A 15 -32.96 2.82 -34.67
C THR A 15 -31.60 2.55 -34.05
N THR A 16 -31.53 1.63 -33.09
CA THR A 16 -30.26 1.07 -32.60
C THR A 16 -29.89 -0.12 -33.47
N ASP A 17 -28.73 -0.02 -34.13
CA ASP A 17 -28.09 -1.13 -34.85
C ASP A 17 -27.75 -2.30 -33.89
N GLU A 18 -27.65 -3.48 -34.49
CA GLU A 18 -27.53 -4.80 -33.85
C GLU A 18 -26.34 -4.96 -32.88
N PRO A 19 -26.43 -5.87 -31.89
CA PRO A 19 -25.35 -6.10 -30.94
C PRO A 19 -24.22 -6.90 -31.60
N VAL A 20 -23.00 -6.36 -31.52
CA VAL A 20 -21.77 -7.10 -31.77
C VAL A 20 -21.61 -8.14 -30.65
N GLU A 21 -21.51 -9.42 -31.01
CA GLU A 21 -21.26 -10.53 -30.09
C GLU A 21 -20.01 -10.27 -29.24
N ALA A 22 -20.18 -10.25 -27.91
CA ALA A 22 -19.09 -10.25 -26.95
C ALA A 22 -18.50 -11.67 -26.81
N PRO A 23 -17.17 -11.84 -26.69
CA PRO A 23 -16.59 -13.13 -26.39
C PRO A 23 -16.94 -13.54 -24.94
N GLY A 24 -17.15 -14.85 -24.76
CA GLY A 24 -17.86 -15.44 -23.64
C GLY A 24 -17.35 -15.10 -22.24
N ALA A 25 -18.31 -14.91 -21.33
CA ALA A 25 -18.08 -14.79 -19.91
C ALA A 25 -17.55 -16.11 -19.32
N ALA A 26 -16.32 -16.09 -18.82
CA ALA A 26 -15.79 -17.06 -17.87
C ALA A 26 -15.57 -16.31 -16.55
N GLY A 27 -16.23 -16.77 -15.49
CA GLY A 27 -16.37 -16.06 -14.21
C GLY A 27 -17.74 -16.23 -13.54
N GLY A 28 -18.65 -16.99 -14.15
CA GLY A 28 -19.93 -17.34 -13.53
C GLY A 28 -19.76 -18.36 -12.40
N CYS A 29 -20.32 -18.04 -11.22
CA CYS A 29 -20.61 -19.01 -10.17
C CYS A 29 -21.33 -20.23 -10.81
N PRO A 30 -20.91 -21.49 -10.54
CA PRO A 30 -21.41 -22.66 -11.27
C PRO A 30 -22.84 -23.08 -10.87
N VAL A 31 -23.55 -22.25 -10.10
CA VAL A 31 -24.99 -22.40 -9.91
C VAL A 31 -25.69 -21.65 -11.04
N ALA A 32 -26.45 -22.37 -11.86
CA ALA A 32 -27.29 -21.78 -12.89
C ALA A 32 -28.28 -20.77 -12.28
N HIS A 33 -27.92 -19.49 -12.28
CA HIS A 33 -28.85 -18.40 -12.03
C HIS A 33 -29.53 -18.04 -13.35
N GLY A 34 -30.46 -18.88 -13.79
CA GLY A 34 -31.56 -18.38 -14.59
C GLY A 34 -32.33 -17.36 -13.75
N ASP A 35 -32.47 -16.14 -14.26
CA ASP A 35 -33.41 -15.11 -13.80
C ASP A 35 -33.45 -14.81 -12.29
N THR A 36 -32.30 -14.59 -11.64
CA THR A 36 -32.30 -13.82 -10.38
C THR A 36 -32.21 -12.33 -10.72
N LEU A 37 -33.23 -11.55 -10.32
CA LEU A 37 -33.20 -10.09 -10.38
C LEU A 37 -31.85 -9.58 -9.85
N PRO A 38 -31.18 -8.61 -10.52
CA PRO A 38 -30.00 -7.95 -9.98
C PRO A 38 -30.33 -7.46 -8.58
N SER A 39 -29.71 -8.06 -7.57
CA SER A 39 -29.97 -7.70 -6.18
C SER A 39 -29.18 -6.44 -5.87
N PRO A 40 -29.74 -5.45 -5.15
CA PRO A 40 -28.95 -4.35 -4.61
C PRO A 40 -27.85 -4.81 -3.63
N LEU A 41 -27.81 -6.11 -3.31
CA LEU A 41 -26.82 -6.76 -2.45
C LEU A 41 -25.62 -7.37 -3.23
N THR A 42 -25.58 -7.30 -4.56
CA THR A 42 -24.41 -7.69 -5.37
C THR A 42 -23.50 -6.48 -5.64
N ALA A 43 -22.33 -6.68 -6.26
CA ALA A 43 -21.35 -5.63 -6.60
C ALA A 43 -22.01 -4.38 -7.22
N ASP A 44 -21.34 -3.21 -7.11
CA ASP A 44 -21.88 -1.91 -7.57
C ASP A 44 -22.49 -2.04 -8.98
N PRO A 45 -23.84 -1.97 -9.09
CA PRO A 45 -24.52 -2.24 -10.35
C PRO A 45 -24.15 -1.20 -11.42
N ASN A 46 -23.68 -0.02 -11.04
CA ASN A 46 -23.25 1.02 -11.98
C ASN A 46 -21.98 0.60 -12.75
N ASN A 47 -21.12 -0.23 -12.16
CA ASN A 47 -19.92 -0.72 -12.85
C ASN A 47 -20.27 -1.68 -14.00
N THR A 48 -21.45 -2.29 -13.98
CA THR A 48 -21.93 -3.10 -15.12
C THR A 48 -22.29 -2.22 -16.31
N TRP A 49 -22.91 -1.06 -16.08
CA TRP A 49 -23.29 -0.11 -17.13
C TRP A 49 -22.11 0.75 -17.60
N TRP A 50 -21.23 1.13 -16.66
CA TRP A 50 -20.10 2.02 -16.90
C TRP A 50 -18.82 1.43 -16.29
N PRO A 51 -18.20 0.42 -16.93
CA PRO A 51 -17.03 -0.27 -16.37
C PRO A 51 -15.79 0.62 -16.24
N ASN A 52 -15.72 1.72 -16.99
CA ASN A 52 -14.63 2.71 -16.92
C ASN A 52 -14.97 3.89 -16.01
N ARG A 53 -16.02 3.80 -15.20
CA ARG A 53 -16.40 4.83 -14.22
C ARG A 53 -15.34 4.90 -13.12
N LEU A 54 -15.01 6.13 -12.72
CA LEU A 54 -14.06 6.38 -11.63
C LEU A 54 -14.59 5.81 -10.30
N ASN A 55 -13.78 5.04 -9.59
CA ASN A 55 -14.14 4.43 -8.32
C ASN A 55 -13.79 5.38 -7.15
N LEU A 56 -14.79 6.15 -6.68
CA LEU A 56 -14.60 7.05 -5.54
C LEU A 56 -14.74 6.35 -4.17
N ASN A 57 -15.18 5.10 -4.14
CA ASN A 57 -15.36 4.36 -2.88
C ASN A 57 -14.03 4.20 -2.13
N ILE A 58 -12.90 4.22 -2.85
CA ILE A 58 -11.56 4.16 -2.25
C ILE A 58 -11.23 5.39 -1.39
N LEU A 59 -11.94 6.51 -1.57
CA LEU A 59 -11.80 7.73 -0.76
C LEU A 59 -12.70 7.73 0.49
N ALA A 60 -13.51 6.68 0.67
CA ALA A 60 -14.42 6.52 1.81
C ALA A 60 -14.11 5.25 2.63
N LYS A 61 -12.88 4.72 2.51
CA LYS A 61 -12.44 3.54 3.27
C LYS A 61 -12.23 3.88 4.74
N HIS A 62 -12.51 2.92 5.62
CA HIS A 62 -12.42 3.05 7.08
C HIS A 62 -13.34 4.15 7.65
N ALA A 63 -14.48 4.40 6.99
CA ALA A 63 -15.48 5.31 7.50
C ALA A 63 -15.95 4.88 8.91
N PRO A 64 -16.25 5.81 9.83
CA PRO A 64 -16.67 5.48 11.20
C PRO A 64 -17.86 4.51 11.26
N ALA A 65 -18.75 4.53 10.27
CA ALA A 65 -19.90 3.63 10.19
C ALA A 65 -19.53 2.15 9.97
N LYS A 66 -18.30 1.85 9.54
CA LYS A 66 -17.78 0.50 9.33
C LYS A 66 -16.88 0.04 10.49
N ASP A 67 -16.50 0.95 11.38
CA ASP A 67 -15.66 0.66 12.53
C ASP A 67 -16.53 0.26 13.75
N PRO A 68 -16.43 -0.98 14.27
CA PRO A 68 -17.16 -1.43 15.44
C PRO A 68 -16.56 -0.94 16.77
N MET A 69 -15.43 -0.25 16.77
CA MET A 69 -14.79 0.25 17.99
C MET A 69 -15.56 1.44 18.57
N ASP A 70 -15.38 1.67 19.87
CA ASP A 70 -15.98 2.82 20.55
C ASP A 70 -15.46 4.13 19.93
N GLU A 71 -16.31 5.16 19.85
CA GLU A 71 -15.88 6.49 19.41
C GLU A 71 -14.72 7.00 20.28
N GLY A 72 -13.63 7.42 19.65
CA GLY A 72 -12.42 7.87 20.35
C GLY A 72 -11.53 6.74 20.89
N PHE A 73 -11.75 5.48 20.50
CA PHE A 73 -10.83 4.39 20.84
C PHE A 73 -9.42 4.64 20.29
N ASP A 74 -8.44 4.59 21.19
CA ASP A 74 -7.01 4.68 20.87
C ASP A 74 -6.36 3.30 21.01
N TYR A 75 -5.89 2.75 19.88
CA TYR A 75 -5.21 1.47 19.86
C TYR A 75 -3.81 1.54 20.50
N ALA A 76 -3.09 2.66 20.37
CA ALA A 76 -1.77 2.80 20.94
C ALA A 76 -1.85 2.75 22.48
N GLU A 77 -2.79 3.48 23.08
CA GLU A 77 -3.05 3.41 24.53
C GLU A 77 -3.42 1.97 24.95
N ALA A 78 -4.34 1.34 24.23
CA ALA A 78 -4.80 -0.01 24.55
C ALA A 78 -3.69 -1.07 24.46
N PHE A 79 -2.78 -0.96 23.48
CA PHE A 79 -1.63 -1.83 23.31
C PHE A 79 -0.55 -1.55 24.34
N SER A 80 -0.26 -0.29 24.66
CA SER A 80 0.74 0.07 25.68
C SER A 80 0.39 -0.46 27.08
N ALA A 81 -0.89 -0.70 27.37
CA ALA A 81 -1.35 -1.32 28.61
C ALA A 81 -1.30 -2.86 28.60
N LEU A 82 -0.96 -3.48 27.48
CA LEU A 82 -0.95 -4.94 27.29
C LEU A 82 0.28 -5.59 27.97
N ASP A 83 0.06 -6.69 28.68
CA ASP A 83 1.15 -7.59 29.09
C ASP A 83 1.60 -8.43 27.89
N LEU A 84 2.52 -7.88 27.09
CA LEU A 84 3.02 -8.53 25.87
C LEU A 84 3.70 -9.87 26.16
N ALA A 85 4.39 -10.00 27.31
CA ALA A 85 5.04 -11.25 27.68
C ALA A 85 4.01 -12.36 27.95
N ALA A 86 2.90 -12.05 28.61
CA ALA A 86 1.80 -12.99 28.79
C ALA A 86 1.17 -13.40 27.45
N VAL A 87 1.01 -12.45 26.51
CA VAL A 87 0.49 -12.76 25.17
C VAL A 87 1.43 -13.72 24.43
N LYS A 88 2.75 -13.46 24.44
CA LYS A 88 3.74 -14.35 23.82
C LYS A 88 3.70 -15.74 24.45
N ALA A 89 3.57 -15.86 25.77
CA ALA A 89 3.45 -17.14 26.45
C ALA A 89 2.20 -17.93 26.00
N ASP A 90 1.05 -17.27 25.88
CA ASP A 90 -0.17 -17.90 25.36
C ASP A 90 -0.05 -18.31 23.89
N VAL A 91 0.64 -17.51 23.07
CA VAL A 91 0.94 -17.87 21.68
C VAL A 91 1.79 -19.13 21.65
N VAL A 92 2.85 -19.23 22.45
CA VAL A 92 3.69 -20.44 22.57
C VAL A 92 2.88 -21.67 23.01
N GLU A 93 1.92 -21.49 23.93
CA GLU A 93 0.98 -22.57 24.28
C GLU A 93 0.18 -23.04 23.05
N VAL A 94 -0.31 -22.12 22.22
CA VAL A 94 -0.97 -22.48 20.95
C VAL A 94 -0.04 -23.26 20.04
N LEU A 95 1.24 -22.89 19.93
CA LEU A 95 2.21 -23.55 19.03
C LEU A 95 2.37 -25.04 19.32
N THR A 96 2.29 -25.45 20.60
CA THR A 96 2.51 -26.82 21.04
C THR A 96 1.23 -27.58 21.39
N THR A 97 0.07 -26.91 21.38
CA THR A 97 -1.23 -27.52 21.67
C THR A 97 -1.97 -27.92 20.39
N SER A 98 -1.57 -29.06 19.83
CA SER A 98 -2.15 -29.63 18.61
C SER A 98 -3.67 -29.82 18.70
N GLN A 99 -4.38 -29.31 17.70
CA GLN A 99 -5.82 -29.40 17.58
C GLN A 99 -6.22 -30.54 16.64
N ALA A 100 -7.17 -31.37 17.07
CA ALA A 100 -7.61 -32.53 16.28
C ALA A 100 -8.19 -32.14 14.90
N TRP A 101 -8.74 -30.94 14.74
CA TRP A 101 -9.28 -30.46 13.46
C TRP A 101 -8.21 -29.99 12.47
N TRP A 102 -6.99 -29.74 12.94
CA TRP A 102 -5.83 -29.40 12.11
C TRP A 102 -4.53 -29.80 12.81
N PRO A 103 -4.12 -31.08 12.84
CA PRO A 103 -2.99 -31.55 13.65
C PRO A 103 -1.68 -30.81 13.33
N ALA A 104 -0.92 -30.46 14.36
CA ALA A 104 0.39 -29.82 14.20
C ALA A 104 1.42 -30.79 13.61
N ASP A 105 2.08 -30.39 12.52
CA ASP A 105 3.24 -31.10 11.99
C ASP A 105 4.36 -31.11 13.03
N PHE A 106 5.01 -32.27 13.22
CA PHE A 106 6.09 -32.45 14.21
C PHE A 106 5.67 -32.09 15.65
N GLY A 107 4.36 -32.00 15.92
CA GLY A 107 3.82 -31.53 17.19
C GLY A 107 3.95 -30.03 17.43
N HIS A 108 4.23 -29.22 16.40
CA HIS A 108 4.53 -27.79 16.54
C HIS A 108 3.98 -26.93 15.37
N TYR A 109 3.14 -25.93 15.65
CA TYR A 109 2.61 -25.01 14.63
C TYR A 109 3.54 -23.87 14.25
N GLY A 110 4.69 -23.72 14.92
CA GLY A 110 5.63 -22.62 14.67
C GLY A 110 5.92 -22.36 13.18
N PRO A 111 6.27 -23.35 12.37
CA PRO A 111 6.51 -23.13 10.94
C PRO A 111 5.29 -22.61 10.17
N LEU A 112 4.08 -23.05 10.55
CA LEU A 112 2.84 -22.53 9.97
C LEU A 112 2.61 -21.05 10.35
N MET A 113 2.95 -20.66 11.59
CA MET A 113 2.85 -19.26 12.03
C MET A 113 3.90 -18.37 11.38
N ILE A 114 5.12 -18.87 11.14
CA ILE A 114 6.16 -18.17 10.37
C ILE A 114 5.66 -17.91 8.95
N ARG A 115 5.12 -18.94 8.26
CA ARG A 115 4.52 -18.76 6.93
C ARG A 115 3.38 -17.75 6.96
N MET A 116 2.50 -17.81 7.97
CA MET A 116 1.38 -16.87 8.08
C MET A 116 1.86 -15.41 8.21
N ALA A 117 2.85 -15.16 9.08
CA ALA A 117 3.44 -13.83 9.25
C ALA A 117 4.18 -13.37 7.99
N TRP A 118 4.97 -14.25 7.37
CA TRP A 118 5.63 -14.03 6.08
C TRP A 118 4.62 -13.61 5.00
N HIS A 119 3.54 -14.36 4.81
CA HIS A 119 2.51 -14.06 3.81
C HIS A 119 1.69 -12.82 4.16
N SER A 120 1.54 -12.49 5.45
CA SER A 120 0.87 -11.26 5.86
C SER A 120 1.70 -10.04 5.45
N ALA A 121 3.01 -10.07 5.70
CA ALA A 121 3.91 -8.97 5.36
C ALA A 121 4.30 -8.97 3.88
N GLY A 122 4.32 -10.13 3.24
CA GLY A 122 4.89 -10.40 1.92
C GLY A 122 4.11 -9.85 0.74
N THR A 123 3.01 -9.14 0.92
CA THR A 123 2.24 -8.56 -0.19
C THR A 123 2.64 -7.11 -0.52
N TYR A 124 3.51 -6.51 0.29
CA TYR A 124 3.96 -5.12 0.17
C TYR A 124 4.69 -4.84 -1.15
N ARG A 125 4.47 -3.67 -1.77
CA ARG A 125 5.33 -3.19 -2.87
C ARG A 125 5.85 -1.78 -2.65
N VAL A 126 7.08 -1.54 -3.08
CA VAL A 126 7.76 -0.25 -2.91
C VAL A 126 7.13 0.88 -3.70
N THR A 127 6.59 0.59 -4.89
CA THR A 127 6.12 1.63 -5.82
C THR A 127 4.92 2.40 -5.30
N ASP A 128 3.95 1.73 -4.67
CA ASP A 128 2.73 2.34 -4.12
C ASP A 128 2.62 2.21 -2.59
N GLY A 129 3.51 1.46 -1.95
CA GLY A 129 3.50 1.18 -0.51
C GLY A 129 2.33 0.31 -0.07
N ARG A 130 1.51 -0.20 -1.00
CA ARG A 130 0.32 -1.01 -0.70
C ARG A 130 0.69 -2.47 -0.43
N GLY A 131 -0.25 -3.19 0.18
CA GLY A 131 0.00 -4.52 0.73
C GLY A 131 0.71 -4.42 2.08
N GLY A 132 1.31 -5.52 2.52
CA GLY A 132 1.97 -5.59 3.83
C GLY A 132 1.04 -6.02 4.95
N ALA A 133 1.58 -6.03 6.17
CA ALA A 133 0.93 -6.53 7.38
C ALA A 133 0.23 -5.44 8.20
N GLY A 134 0.44 -4.16 7.88
CA GLY A 134 0.10 -2.99 8.69
C GLY A 134 -1.38 -2.82 9.04
N ALA A 135 -2.27 -3.50 8.29
CA ALA A 135 -3.72 -3.48 8.48
C ALA A 135 -4.32 -4.88 8.72
N GLY A 136 -3.52 -5.95 8.72
CA GLY A 136 -4.00 -7.32 8.91
C GLY A 136 -4.92 -7.82 7.78
N GLN A 137 -4.77 -7.30 6.56
CA GLN A 137 -5.64 -7.58 5.40
C GLN A 137 -5.71 -9.06 4.99
N GLN A 138 -4.78 -9.92 5.44
CA GLN A 138 -4.84 -11.37 5.18
C GLN A 138 -6.13 -12.04 5.69
N ARG A 139 -6.89 -11.39 6.59
CA ARG A 139 -8.19 -11.89 7.05
C ARG A 139 -9.38 -11.54 6.15
N PHE A 140 -9.16 -10.71 5.13
CA PHE A 140 -10.19 -10.25 4.20
C PHE A 140 -9.89 -10.70 2.76
N ALA A 141 -10.93 -10.67 1.92
CA ALA A 141 -10.76 -10.83 0.49
C ALA A 141 -9.87 -9.72 -0.11
N PRO A 142 -9.13 -9.99 -1.21
CA PRO A 142 -8.95 -11.30 -1.82
C PRO A 142 -7.89 -12.15 -1.10
N LEU A 143 -7.09 -11.55 -0.21
CA LEU A 143 -5.90 -12.19 0.38
C LEU A 143 -6.25 -13.43 1.20
N ASN A 144 -7.39 -13.45 1.89
CA ASN A 144 -7.82 -14.62 2.66
C ASN A 144 -8.07 -15.87 1.81
N SER A 145 -8.15 -15.72 0.47
CA SER A 145 -8.56 -16.75 -0.49
C SER A 145 -7.59 -16.91 -1.66
N TRP A 146 -6.47 -16.18 -1.67
CA TRP A 146 -5.41 -16.41 -2.64
C TRP A 146 -4.89 -17.85 -2.59
N PRO A 147 -4.56 -18.48 -3.74
CA PRO A 147 -3.98 -19.82 -3.79
C PRO A 147 -2.72 -19.97 -2.93
N ASP A 148 -1.87 -18.95 -2.85
CA ASP A 148 -0.66 -19.03 -2.03
C ASP A 148 -0.96 -18.88 -0.52
N ASN A 149 -2.19 -18.52 -0.14
CA ASN A 149 -2.65 -18.43 1.24
C ASN A 149 -3.48 -19.64 1.69
N VAL A 150 -3.52 -20.72 0.89
CA VAL A 150 -4.18 -21.99 1.26
C VAL A 150 -3.74 -22.41 2.66
N SER A 151 -4.72 -22.84 3.46
CA SER A 151 -4.58 -23.27 4.85
C SER A 151 -4.18 -22.20 5.87
N LEU A 152 -3.89 -20.96 5.47
CA LEU A 152 -3.63 -19.88 6.45
C LEU A 152 -4.89 -19.41 7.17
N ASP A 153 -6.08 -19.72 6.64
CA ASP A 153 -7.34 -19.61 7.38
C ASP A 153 -7.33 -20.50 8.65
N LYS A 154 -6.69 -21.68 8.60
CA LYS A 154 -6.48 -22.55 9.76
C LYS A 154 -5.50 -21.92 10.75
N ALA A 155 -4.40 -21.35 10.27
CA ALA A 155 -3.40 -20.66 11.09
C ALA A 155 -4.02 -19.50 11.88
N ARG A 156 -4.76 -18.61 11.20
CA ARG A 156 -5.49 -17.51 11.86
C ARG A 156 -6.52 -18.02 12.87
N ARG A 157 -7.23 -19.11 12.54
CA ARG A 157 -8.22 -19.73 13.45
C ARG A 157 -7.58 -20.29 14.72
N LEU A 158 -6.36 -20.85 14.65
CA LEU A 158 -5.62 -21.34 15.82
C LEU A 158 -5.28 -20.21 16.82
N LEU A 159 -5.08 -18.98 16.33
CA LEU A 159 -4.78 -17.81 17.17
C LEU A 159 -6.02 -17.12 17.76
N TRP A 160 -7.23 -17.51 17.34
CA TRP A 160 -8.47 -16.92 17.86
C TRP A 160 -8.59 -16.94 19.39
N PRO A 161 -8.23 -18.02 20.11
CA PRO A 161 -8.28 -18.02 21.57
C PRO A 161 -7.43 -16.91 22.21
N VAL A 162 -6.25 -16.60 21.64
CA VAL A 162 -5.39 -15.51 22.09
C VAL A 162 -6.05 -14.17 21.82
N LYS A 163 -6.50 -13.92 20.57
CA LYS A 163 -7.22 -12.68 20.23
C LYS A 163 -8.45 -12.47 21.11
N LYS A 164 -9.20 -13.54 21.39
CA LYS A 164 -10.39 -13.52 22.25
C LYS A 164 -10.03 -13.13 23.69
N LYS A 165 -8.92 -13.64 24.23
CA LYS A 165 -8.48 -13.36 25.60
C LYS A 165 -8.04 -11.91 25.78
N TYR A 166 -7.31 -11.35 24.82
CA TYR A 166 -6.74 -10.00 24.91
C TYR A 166 -7.57 -8.91 24.25
N GLY A 167 -8.61 -9.27 23.49
CA GLY A 167 -9.63 -8.35 23.00
C GLY A 167 -9.03 -7.22 22.16
N LYS A 168 -9.42 -5.97 22.47
CA LYS A 168 -9.00 -4.77 21.74
C LYS A 168 -7.57 -4.31 22.00
N SER A 169 -6.91 -4.83 23.03
CA SER A 169 -5.53 -4.47 23.39
C SER A 169 -4.47 -5.09 22.48
N ILE A 170 -4.85 -6.06 21.64
CA ILE A 170 -4.01 -6.54 20.55
C ILE A 170 -4.85 -6.69 19.29
N SER A 171 -4.44 -6.04 18.20
CA SER A 171 -5.09 -6.17 16.90
C SER A 171 -4.76 -7.52 16.27
N TRP A 172 -5.55 -7.93 15.28
CA TRP A 172 -5.15 -9.06 14.44
C TRP A 172 -3.86 -8.76 13.70
N ALA A 173 -3.73 -7.56 13.13
CA ALA A 173 -2.51 -7.14 12.42
C ALA A 173 -1.23 -7.38 13.25
N ASP A 174 -1.22 -6.97 14.51
CA ASP A 174 -0.09 -7.19 15.43
C ASP A 174 0.05 -8.66 15.84
N LEU A 175 -1.06 -9.35 16.13
CA LEU A 175 -1.03 -10.75 16.56
C LEU A 175 -0.50 -11.71 15.47
N LEU A 176 -0.81 -11.46 14.19
CA LEU A 176 -0.31 -12.29 13.09
C LEU A 176 1.22 -12.26 13.02
N ILE A 177 1.82 -11.08 13.20
CA ILE A 177 3.28 -10.89 13.19
C ILE A 177 3.91 -11.39 14.48
N LEU A 178 3.31 -11.07 15.63
CA LEU A 178 3.80 -11.54 16.93
C LEU A 178 3.86 -13.07 16.98
N ALA A 179 2.89 -13.76 16.37
CA ALA A 179 2.88 -15.22 16.30
C ALA A 179 4.07 -15.79 15.50
N GLY A 180 4.46 -15.13 14.41
CA GLY A 180 5.67 -15.49 13.66
C GLY A 180 6.95 -15.27 14.47
N ASN A 181 7.07 -14.13 15.16
CA ASN A 181 8.21 -13.84 16.04
C ASN A 181 8.31 -14.83 17.20
N ALA A 182 7.22 -15.07 17.93
CA ALA A 182 7.19 -16.02 19.03
C ALA A 182 7.51 -17.46 18.57
N ALA A 183 7.07 -17.84 17.37
CA ALA A 183 7.42 -19.13 16.78
C ALA A 183 8.91 -19.27 16.47
N LEU A 184 9.55 -18.23 15.93
CA LEU A 184 10.99 -18.22 15.71
C LEU A 184 11.76 -18.37 17.04
N GLU A 185 11.36 -17.60 18.05
CA GLU A 185 11.98 -17.62 19.39
C GLU A 185 11.85 -18.96 20.10
N ASP A 186 10.65 -19.54 20.11
CA ASP A 186 10.39 -20.85 20.73
C ASP A 186 11.18 -21.98 20.06
N MET A 187 11.39 -21.88 18.74
CA MET A 187 12.21 -22.82 17.97
C MET A 187 13.70 -22.51 18.00
N GLY A 188 14.15 -21.57 18.85
CA GLY A 188 15.56 -21.32 19.15
C GLY A 188 16.26 -20.27 18.28
N PHE A 189 15.51 -19.42 17.57
CA PHE A 189 16.05 -18.26 16.84
C PHE A 189 15.83 -16.95 17.61
N THR A 190 16.90 -16.18 17.82
CA THR A 190 16.78 -14.85 18.44
C THR A 190 16.38 -13.82 17.39
N THR A 191 15.16 -13.30 17.48
CA THR A 191 14.69 -12.21 16.62
C THR A 191 15.43 -10.90 16.93
N PHE A 192 15.44 -9.95 15.99
CA PHE A 192 16.02 -8.62 16.20
C PHE A 192 15.20 -7.78 17.21
N GLY A 193 13.91 -8.09 17.32
CA GLY A 193 12.93 -7.44 18.20
C GLY A 193 11.54 -7.44 17.57
N TYR A 194 10.61 -6.73 18.21
CA TYR A 194 9.22 -6.62 17.78
C TYR A 194 8.62 -5.27 18.19
N ALA A 195 7.80 -4.69 17.31
CA ALA A 195 6.95 -3.56 17.62
C ALA A 195 5.49 -3.85 17.27
N GLY A 196 4.59 -3.51 18.19
CA GLY A 196 3.15 -3.35 17.91
C GLY A 196 2.82 -1.93 17.46
N GLY A 197 1.54 -1.67 17.21
CA GLY A 197 1.03 -0.36 16.75
C GLY A 197 0.28 -0.42 15.42
N ARG A 198 -0.03 -1.63 14.91
CA ARG A 198 -0.86 -1.83 13.72
C ARG A 198 -2.33 -1.88 14.14
N ALA A 199 -3.09 -0.81 13.91
CA ALA A 199 -4.53 -0.83 14.16
C ALA A 199 -5.24 -1.76 13.18
N ASP A 200 -6.28 -2.46 13.65
CA ASP A 200 -7.13 -3.27 12.77
C ASP A 200 -7.98 -2.39 11.86
N VAL A 201 -8.27 -2.88 10.65
CA VAL A 201 -9.27 -2.31 9.74
C VAL A 201 -10.50 -3.20 9.61
N TRP A 202 -11.58 -2.72 9.00
CA TRP A 202 -12.87 -3.44 9.06
C TRP A 202 -13.44 -3.79 7.70
N GLU A 203 -12.67 -3.60 6.64
CA GLU A 203 -13.04 -3.92 5.26
C GLU A 203 -11.81 -4.23 4.39
N PRO A 204 -11.98 -4.94 3.27
CA PRO A 204 -10.95 -5.12 2.25
C PRO A 204 -10.40 -3.79 1.71
N ASP A 205 -9.09 -3.75 1.44
CA ASP A 205 -8.48 -2.71 0.62
C ASP A 205 -8.81 -2.95 -0.86
N ASN A 206 -9.92 -2.36 -1.32
CA ASN A 206 -10.36 -2.39 -2.71
C ASN A 206 -9.60 -1.40 -3.62
N ASP A 207 -8.56 -0.76 -3.10
CA ASP A 207 -7.68 0.20 -3.78
C ASP A 207 -6.35 -0.39 -4.23
N VAL A 208 -6.11 -1.69 -4.01
CA VAL A 208 -4.87 -2.35 -4.45
C VAL A 208 -5.03 -2.96 -5.84
N TYR A 209 -4.20 -2.54 -6.79
CA TYR A 209 -4.07 -3.18 -8.08
C TYR A 209 -3.14 -4.40 -8.01
N TRP A 210 -3.73 -5.58 -7.90
CA TRP A 210 -3.02 -6.88 -7.85
C TRP A 210 -2.65 -7.46 -9.22
N GLY A 211 -3.14 -6.85 -10.30
CA GLY A 211 -3.02 -7.32 -11.68
C GLY A 211 -4.38 -7.32 -12.39
N SER A 212 -4.36 -7.48 -13.70
CA SER A 212 -5.55 -7.43 -14.57
C SER A 212 -6.05 -8.82 -15.00
N GLU A 213 -5.41 -9.89 -14.51
CA GLU A 213 -5.86 -11.27 -14.73
C GLU A 213 -7.25 -11.50 -14.15
N THR A 214 -8.01 -12.34 -14.85
CA THR A 214 -9.38 -12.74 -14.45
C THR A 214 -9.42 -14.16 -13.91
N GLU A 215 -8.28 -14.84 -13.84
CA GLU A 215 -8.12 -16.20 -13.33
C GLU A 215 -6.99 -16.23 -12.30
N TRP A 216 -7.16 -17.05 -11.25
CA TRP A 216 -6.10 -17.31 -10.29
C TRP A 216 -4.94 -18.02 -10.96
N LEU A 217 -3.73 -17.73 -10.49
CA LEU A 217 -2.49 -18.24 -11.05
C LEU A 217 -2.22 -17.85 -12.51
N GLY A 218 -2.95 -16.85 -13.03
CA GLY A 218 -2.68 -16.26 -14.34
C GLY A 218 -1.41 -15.41 -14.38
N THR A 219 -0.74 -15.42 -15.55
CA THR A 219 0.48 -14.67 -15.85
C THR A 219 0.39 -13.88 -17.17
N ASP A 220 -0.71 -14.02 -17.91
CA ASP A 220 -0.87 -13.60 -19.30
C ASP A 220 -0.93 -12.08 -19.51
N LYS A 221 -1.25 -11.31 -18.46
CA LYS A 221 -1.46 -9.86 -18.56
C LYS A 221 -0.41 -9.00 -17.84
N ARG A 222 0.36 -9.58 -16.92
CA ARG A 222 1.38 -8.86 -16.12
C ARG A 222 2.76 -8.79 -16.75
N TYR A 223 3.01 -9.47 -17.87
CA TYR A 223 4.32 -9.50 -18.51
C TYR A 223 4.30 -8.87 -19.89
N THR A 224 5.35 -8.09 -20.20
CA THR A 224 5.62 -7.59 -21.55
C THR A 224 7.08 -7.84 -21.93
N GLY A 225 7.37 -7.78 -23.24
CA GLY A 225 8.74 -7.92 -23.76
C GLY A 225 9.46 -9.18 -23.27
N ASP A 226 10.72 -9.02 -22.84
CA ASP A 226 11.55 -10.09 -22.27
C ASP A 226 11.28 -10.24 -20.76
N ARG A 227 10.09 -10.76 -20.41
CA ARG A 227 9.64 -11.04 -19.03
C ARG A 227 9.71 -9.81 -18.10
N GLN A 228 9.37 -8.63 -18.63
CA GLN A 228 9.25 -7.41 -17.85
C GLN A 228 7.93 -7.41 -17.09
N LEU A 229 7.99 -7.52 -15.77
CA LEU A 229 6.81 -7.48 -14.91
C LEU A 229 6.21 -6.07 -14.91
N GLU A 230 4.91 -5.95 -15.11
CA GLU A 230 4.15 -4.69 -15.10
C GLU A 230 4.33 -3.97 -13.76
N LYS A 231 4.55 -2.65 -13.76
CA LYS A 231 4.54 -1.85 -12.53
C LYS A 231 3.09 -1.53 -12.16
N PRO A 232 2.70 -1.56 -10.87
CA PRO A 232 3.57 -1.66 -9.69
C PRO A 232 3.68 -3.09 -9.13
N LEU A 233 3.39 -4.13 -9.92
CA LEU A 233 3.23 -5.52 -9.47
C LEU A 233 4.46 -6.08 -8.74
N GLY A 234 4.24 -6.72 -7.59
CA GLY A 234 5.30 -7.31 -6.76
C GLY A 234 5.43 -8.84 -6.89
N ALA A 235 4.56 -9.49 -7.67
CA ALA A 235 4.50 -10.94 -7.78
C ALA A 235 4.41 -11.41 -9.24
N THR A 236 4.99 -12.57 -9.54
CA THR A 236 5.05 -13.12 -10.92
C THR A 236 3.75 -13.75 -11.39
N THR A 237 2.78 -13.95 -10.51
CA THR A 237 1.56 -14.71 -10.81
C THR A 237 0.41 -14.25 -9.92
N MET A 238 -0.81 -14.15 -10.47
CA MET A 238 -1.97 -13.68 -9.71
C MET A 238 -2.28 -14.63 -8.57
N GLY A 239 -2.33 -14.10 -7.34
CA GLY A 239 -2.60 -14.91 -6.15
C GLY A 239 -1.38 -15.58 -5.51
N LEU A 240 -0.16 -15.29 -6.01
CA LEU A 240 1.10 -15.62 -5.33
C LEU A 240 1.63 -14.43 -4.53
N ILE A 241 2.43 -14.71 -3.50
CA ILE A 241 3.10 -13.68 -2.71
C ILE A 241 4.30 -13.08 -3.49
N TYR A 242 5.17 -13.93 -4.03
CA TYR A 242 6.37 -13.49 -4.79
C TYR A 242 6.48 -14.22 -6.13
N VAL A 243 6.92 -15.48 -6.11
CA VAL A 243 7.29 -16.26 -7.29
C VAL A 243 6.61 -17.62 -7.28
N ASN A 244 6.56 -18.29 -8.43
CA ASN A 244 6.13 -19.68 -8.51
C ASN A 244 7.22 -20.61 -7.94
N PRO A 245 6.93 -21.45 -6.92
CA PRO A 245 7.91 -22.33 -6.27
C PRO A 245 8.44 -23.46 -7.17
N GLU A 246 7.70 -23.83 -8.22
CA GLU A 246 8.14 -24.80 -9.23
C GLU A 246 9.08 -24.17 -10.27
N GLY A 247 9.14 -22.83 -10.34
CA GLY A 247 9.87 -22.03 -11.31
C GLY A 247 8.97 -21.27 -12.30
N PRO A 248 9.52 -20.38 -13.14
CA PRO A 248 8.76 -19.56 -14.09
C PRO A 248 7.80 -20.37 -14.95
N GLU A 249 6.50 -20.04 -14.93
CA GLU A 249 5.44 -20.78 -15.64
C GLU A 249 5.40 -22.30 -15.30
N GLY A 250 5.85 -22.69 -14.10
CA GLY A 250 5.96 -24.09 -13.68
C GLY A 250 7.16 -24.84 -14.27
N VAL A 251 8.08 -24.15 -14.96
CA VAL A 251 9.30 -24.75 -15.53
C VAL A 251 10.38 -24.83 -14.44
N PRO A 252 10.90 -26.03 -14.09
CA PRO A 252 11.87 -26.21 -13.02
C PRO A 252 13.30 -25.82 -13.42
N ASP A 253 13.48 -24.53 -13.73
CA ASP A 253 14.77 -23.90 -13.99
C ASP A 253 15.16 -22.97 -12.82
N PRO A 254 16.12 -23.39 -11.97
CA PRO A 254 16.58 -22.58 -10.84
C PRO A 254 17.18 -21.23 -11.25
N LEU A 255 17.83 -21.11 -12.42
CA LEU A 255 18.44 -19.85 -12.86
C LEU A 255 17.39 -18.86 -13.34
N ALA A 256 16.37 -19.35 -14.05
CA ALA A 256 15.24 -18.52 -14.44
C ALA A 256 14.43 -18.07 -13.20
N ALA A 257 14.20 -18.98 -12.25
CA ALA A 257 13.55 -18.65 -10.97
C ALA A 257 14.33 -17.59 -10.18
N ALA A 258 15.67 -17.60 -10.18
CA ALA A 258 16.48 -16.58 -9.52
C ALA A 258 16.24 -15.16 -10.06
N ARG A 259 15.96 -15.01 -11.36
CA ARG A 259 15.63 -13.70 -11.95
C ARG A 259 14.30 -13.17 -11.40
N ASP A 260 13.30 -14.02 -11.35
CA ASP A 260 11.98 -13.71 -10.79
C ASP A 260 12.06 -13.39 -9.30
N ILE A 261 12.87 -14.16 -8.54
CA ILE A 261 13.12 -13.91 -7.11
C ILE A 261 13.72 -12.52 -6.92
N ARG A 262 14.77 -12.17 -7.68
CA ARG A 262 15.43 -10.86 -7.56
C ARG A 262 14.49 -9.71 -7.90
N GLU A 263 13.75 -9.82 -8.99
CA GLU A 263 12.81 -8.79 -9.43
C GLU A 263 11.73 -8.56 -8.37
N THR A 264 11.10 -9.63 -7.88
CA THR A 264 9.98 -9.53 -6.93
C THR A 264 10.45 -9.07 -5.55
N PHE A 265 11.53 -9.64 -5.00
CA PHE A 265 12.07 -9.19 -3.72
C PHE A 265 12.57 -7.73 -3.77
N GLY A 266 13.19 -7.31 -4.88
CA GLY A 266 13.57 -5.91 -5.11
C GLY A 266 12.37 -4.98 -5.08
N ARG A 267 11.26 -5.36 -5.74
CA ARG A 267 9.97 -4.64 -5.67
C ARG A 267 9.31 -4.67 -4.30
N MET A 268 9.83 -5.46 -3.37
CA MET A 268 9.39 -5.51 -1.98
C MET A 268 10.45 -4.97 -1.01
N ALA A 269 11.37 -4.13 -1.48
CA ALA A 269 12.44 -3.51 -0.69
C ALA A 269 13.43 -4.51 -0.07
N MET A 270 13.66 -5.67 -0.67
CA MET A 270 14.67 -6.63 -0.21
C MET A 270 15.80 -6.74 -1.22
N ASN A 271 17.03 -6.52 -0.76
CA ASN A 271 18.23 -6.73 -1.58
C ASN A 271 18.61 -8.22 -1.64
N ASP A 272 19.70 -8.54 -2.36
CA ASP A 272 20.11 -9.94 -2.54
C ASP A 272 20.49 -10.65 -1.23
N GLU A 273 21.16 -9.97 -0.29
CA GLU A 273 21.55 -10.57 1.00
C GLU A 273 20.33 -10.82 1.89
N GLU A 274 19.41 -9.86 1.97
CA GLU A 274 18.14 -9.97 2.69
C GLU A 274 17.27 -11.08 2.09
N THR A 275 17.25 -11.21 0.76
CA THR A 275 16.49 -12.24 0.04
C THR A 275 16.98 -13.65 0.37
N VAL A 276 18.29 -13.89 0.27
CA VAL A 276 18.88 -15.20 0.61
C VAL A 276 18.64 -15.51 2.09
N ALA A 277 18.80 -14.52 2.98
CA ALA A 277 18.58 -14.69 4.41
C ALA A 277 17.12 -15.04 4.74
N LEU A 278 16.15 -14.37 4.12
CA LEU A 278 14.72 -14.63 4.33
C LEU A 278 14.29 -16.02 3.84
N ILE A 279 14.68 -16.39 2.63
CA ILE A 279 14.30 -17.69 2.05
C ILE A 279 14.93 -18.83 2.86
N ALA A 280 16.25 -18.80 3.07
CA ALA A 280 16.93 -19.85 3.82
C ALA A 280 16.51 -19.88 5.30
N GLY A 281 16.28 -18.71 5.90
CA GLY A 281 15.85 -18.58 7.29
C GLY A 281 14.44 -19.14 7.51
N GLY A 282 13.51 -18.79 6.63
CA GLY A 282 12.15 -19.35 6.65
C GLY A 282 12.13 -20.86 6.38
N HIS A 283 12.82 -21.31 5.35
CA HIS A 283 12.88 -22.73 4.95
C HIS A 283 13.82 -23.58 5.83
N THR A 284 14.40 -23.01 6.88
CA THR A 284 14.99 -23.81 7.98
C THR A 284 13.91 -24.57 8.76
N PHE A 285 12.65 -24.10 8.71
CA PHE A 285 11.54 -24.60 9.50
C PHE A 285 10.47 -25.28 8.65
N GLY A 286 9.82 -26.30 9.23
CA GLY A 286 8.61 -26.92 8.71
C GLY A 286 8.76 -27.68 7.40
N LYS A 287 7.66 -27.69 6.65
CA LYS A 287 7.48 -28.42 5.40
C LYS A 287 6.40 -27.77 4.52
N THR A 288 6.38 -28.14 3.24
CA THR A 288 5.25 -27.92 2.32
C THR A 288 4.25 -29.08 2.39
N HIS A 289 3.07 -28.94 1.77
CA HIS A 289 2.02 -29.98 1.79
C HIS A 289 1.44 -30.26 0.40
N GLY A 290 1.57 -31.51 -0.03
CA GLY A 290 1.19 -32.00 -1.35
C GLY A 290 0.97 -33.51 -1.32
N ALA A 291 0.34 -34.01 -0.26
CA ALA A 291 0.12 -35.44 -0.03
C ALA A 291 -0.74 -36.11 -1.12
N HIS A 292 -1.62 -35.34 -1.76
CA HIS A 292 -2.52 -35.76 -2.83
C HIS A 292 -2.68 -34.64 -3.86
N ALA A 293 -3.25 -34.96 -5.02
CA ALA A 293 -3.70 -33.96 -5.98
C ALA A 293 -4.74 -33.01 -5.36
N ASP A 294 -4.90 -31.83 -5.95
CA ASP A 294 -5.84 -30.79 -5.50
C ASP A 294 -7.27 -30.98 -6.04
N ASP A 295 -7.52 -32.02 -6.84
CA ASP A 295 -8.80 -32.34 -7.49
C ASP A 295 -9.96 -32.62 -6.51
N LYS A 296 -9.67 -32.81 -5.22
CA LYS A 296 -10.67 -32.94 -4.15
C LYS A 296 -10.61 -31.83 -3.11
N MET A 297 -9.92 -30.73 -3.41
CA MET A 297 -9.95 -29.54 -2.59
C MET A 297 -11.25 -28.80 -2.83
N GLY A 298 -11.97 -28.50 -1.74
CA GLY A 298 -13.14 -27.65 -1.78
C GLY A 298 -12.79 -26.19 -2.11
N PRO A 299 -13.82 -25.34 -2.29
CA PRO A 299 -13.63 -23.92 -2.60
C PRO A 299 -12.81 -23.17 -1.55
N ASP A 300 -12.21 -22.06 -1.95
CA ASP A 300 -11.55 -21.09 -1.08
C ASP A 300 -12.53 -20.48 -0.04
N PRO A 301 -12.04 -19.77 1.00
CA PRO A 301 -12.90 -19.24 2.05
C PRO A 301 -14.07 -18.35 1.58
N GLU A 302 -13.89 -17.51 0.57
CA GLU A 302 -14.95 -16.61 0.07
C GLU A 302 -16.01 -17.37 -0.75
N ALA A 303 -15.63 -18.47 -1.39
CA ALA A 303 -16.55 -19.36 -2.12
C ALA A 303 -17.05 -20.57 -1.28
N SER A 304 -16.68 -20.61 0.01
CA SER A 304 -16.95 -21.75 0.90
C SER A 304 -18.39 -21.78 1.42
N PRO A 305 -19.02 -22.97 1.56
CA PRO A 305 -20.32 -23.10 2.22
C PRO A 305 -20.35 -22.51 3.64
N LEU A 306 -21.48 -21.92 4.03
CA LEU A 306 -21.65 -21.22 5.30
C LEU A 306 -21.33 -22.08 6.53
N GLU A 307 -21.56 -23.39 6.47
CA GLU A 307 -21.24 -24.33 7.53
C GLU A 307 -19.72 -24.47 7.80
N ASN A 308 -18.87 -24.03 6.88
CA ASN A 308 -17.42 -23.98 7.09
C ASN A 308 -16.98 -22.76 7.90
N GLN A 309 -17.89 -21.81 8.18
CA GLN A 309 -17.67 -20.70 9.12
C GLN A 309 -16.38 -19.91 8.83
N GLY A 310 -16.21 -19.48 7.58
CA GLY A 310 -15.06 -18.69 7.12
C GLY A 310 -13.75 -19.47 6.94
N LEU A 311 -13.82 -20.82 6.92
CA LEU A 311 -12.73 -21.67 6.48
C LEU A 311 -12.96 -22.16 5.04
N GLY A 312 -11.88 -22.43 4.32
CA GLY A 312 -11.91 -22.93 2.93
C GLY A 312 -11.04 -24.17 2.74
N TRP A 313 -10.90 -24.58 1.47
CA TRP A 313 -9.99 -25.61 1.01
C TRP A 313 -10.16 -26.95 1.73
N LYS A 314 -11.43 -27.36 1.94
CA LYS A 314 -11.74 -28.63 2.59
C LYS A 314 -11.23 -29.78 1.73
N ASN A 315 -10.28 -30.54 2.26
CA ASN A 315 -9.66 -31.64 1.53
C ASN A 315 -10.49 -32.94 1.64
N GLY A 316 -10.86 -33.52 0.49
CA GLY A 316 -11.62 -34.76 0.39
C GLY A 316 -10.79 -36.06 0.44
N TYR A 317 -9.47 -35.99 0.56
CA TYR A 317 -8.60 -37.17 0.69
C TYR A 317 -8.42 -37.60 2.15
N GLY A 318 -8.54 -38.90 2.41
CA GLY A 318 -8.26 -39.50 3.72
C GLY A 318 -8.97 -38.77 4.86
N THR A 319 -8.20 -38.27 5.83
CA THR A 319 -8.70 -37.45 6.95
C THR A 319 -8.82 -35.96 6.62
N GLY A 320 -8.29 -35.53 5.47
CA GLY A 320 -8.26 -34.15 4.98
C GLY A 320 -7.25 -33.23 5.70
N LYS A 321 -6.40 -33.80 6.56
CA LYS A 321 -5.49 -33.08 7.45
C LYS A 321 -4.34 -34.01 7.90
N GLY A 322 -3.36 -33.47 8.61
CA GLY A 322 -2.19 -34.24 9.05
C GLY A 322 -1.44 -34.85 7.86
N VAL A 323 -1.26 -36.17 7.84
CA VAL A 323 -0.58 -36.90 6.75
C VAL A 323 -1.21 -36.72 5.37
N ASP A 324 -2.49 -36.35 5.31
CA ASP A 324 -3.24 -36.14 4.07
C ASP A 324 -3.27 -34.68 3.61
N THR A 325 -2.57 -33.78 4.29
CA THR A 325 -2.66 -32.33 4.04
C THR A 325 -2.22 -31.96 2.62
N VAL A 326 -2.97 -31.06 1.98
CA VAL A 326 -2.65 -30.45 0.69
C VAL A 326 -2.76 -28.92 0.87
N THR A 327 -1.69 -28.22 0.48
CA THR A 327 -1.60 -26.76 0.50
C THR A 327 -1.09 -26.24 -0.84
N SER A 328 0.17 -26.51 -1.17
CA SER A 328 0.82 -26.03 -2.40
C SER A 328 0.94 -27.11 -3.48
N GLY A 329 0.65 -28.36 -3.15
CA GLY A 329 0.93 -29.50 -4.03
C GLY A 329 2.38 -29.98 -3.98
N LEU A 330 3.30 -29.24 -3.36
CA LEU A 330 4.68 -29.66 -3.11
C LEU A 330 4.76 -30.45 -1.80
N GLU A 331 5.65 -31.44 -1.71
CA GLU A 331 5.84 -32.28 -0.51
C GLU A 331 7.33 -32.33 -0.15
N VAL A 332 7.82 -31.22 0.42
CA VAL A 332 9.23 -30.93 0.72
C VAL A 332 9.37 -30.67 2.22
N THR A 333 10.35 -31.31 2.84
CA THR A 333 10.81 -30.99 4.21
C THR A 333 12.32 -30.75 4.14
N TRP A 334 12.75 -29.54 4.52
CA TRP A 334 14.09 -29.05 4.20
C TRP A 334 15.17 -29.55 5.15
N THR A 335 14.86 -29.74 6.44
CA THR A 335 15.87 -29.96 7.49
C THR A 335 15.56 -31.21 8.31
N THR A 336 16.57 -31.77 8.98
CA THR A 336 16.42 -32.91 9.89
C THR A 336 15.77 -32.54 11.22
N THR A 337 15.69 -31.25 11.52
CA THR A 337 15.06 -30.68 12.73
C THR A 337 14.09 -29.55 12.35
N PRO A 338 12.91 -29.86 11.75
CA PRO A 338 12.03 -28.83 11.18
C PRO A 338 11.43 -27.84 12.18
N THR A 339 11.61 -28.07 13.48
CA THR A 339 11.10 -27.23 14.57
C THR A 339 12.24 -26.65 15.42
N GLN A 340 13.46 -26.61 14.90
CA GLN A 340 14.63 -26.06 15.58
C GLN A 340 15.47 -25.24 14.60
N TRP A 341 15.87 -24.05 15.03
CA TRP A 341 16.79 -23.21 14.30
C TRP A 341 18.16 -23.90 14.13
N GLY A 342 18.77 -23.73 12.97
CA GLY A 342 20.11 -24.20 12.69
C GLY A 342 20.46 -24.03 11.22
N ASN A 343 21.65 -24.49 10.83
CA ASN A 343 22.13 -24.35 9.46
C ASN A 343 21.75 -25.53 8.54
N GLY A 344 20.73 -26.30 8.92
CA GLY A 344 20.34 -27.54 8.24
C GLY A 344 19.94 -27.32 6.77
N PHE A 345 19.31 -26.19 6.47
CA PHE A 345 18.94 -25.82 5.09
C PHE A 345 20.18 -25.76 4.19
N PHE A 346 21.21 -25.00 4.58
CA PHE A 346 22.43 -24.87 3.78
C PHE A 346 23.28 -26.15 3.78
N HIS A 347 23.36 -26.89 4.90
CA HIS A 347 24.02 -28.21 4.93
C HIS A 347 23.43 -29.14 3.86
N ASN A 348 22.10 -29.17 3.74
CA ASN A 348 21.45 -29.97 2.72
C ASN A 348 21.65 -29.38 1.31
N LEU A 349 21.42 -28.07 1.13
CA LEU A 349 21.51 -27.39 -0.17
C LEU A 349 22.87 -27.61 -0.85
N PHE A 350 23.97 -27.48 -0.10
CA PHE A 350 25.34 -27.65 -0.61
C PHE A 350 25.89 -29.06 -0.44
N GLY A 351 25.39 -29.85 0.50
CA GLY A 351 25.91 -31.20 0.80
C GLY A 351 25.47 -32.28 -0.17
N TYR A 352 24.43 -32.03 -0.97
CA TYR A 352 23.89 -33.01 -1.92
C TYR A 352 23.86 -32.48 -3.35
N GLU A 353 23.87 -33.40 -4.31
CA GLU A 353 23.45 -33.14 -5.67
C GLU A 353 21.95 -33.42 -5.81
N TRP A 354 21.27 -32.65 -6.67
CA TRP A 354 19.81 -32.65 -6.73
C TRP A 354 19.29 -33.29 -8.03
N GLU A 355 18.23 -34.10 -7.92
CA GLU A 355 17.51 -34.68 -9.06
C GLU A 355 16.07 -34.17 -9.08
N LEU A 356 15.61 -33.75 -10.26
CA LEU A 356 14.21 -33.36 -10.46
C LEU A 356 13.33 -34.60 -10.29
N THR A 357 12.29 -34.46 -9.48
CA THR A 357 11.26 -35.47 -9.23
C THR A 357 9.88 -34.81 -9.20
N LYS A 358 8.85 -35.60 -8.90
CA LYS A 358 7.49 -35.11 -8.68
C LYS A 358 7.00 -35.42 -7.28
N SER A 359 6.25 -34.48 -6.70
CA SER A 359 5.49 -34.71 -5.47
C SER A 359 4.39 -35.76 -5.69
N PRO A 360 3.75 -36.28 -4.62
CA PRO A 360 2.56 -37.10 -4.75
C PRO A 360 1.40 -36.40 -5.48
N ALA A 361 1.31 -35.07 -5.41
CA ALA A 361 0.35 -34.26 -6.17
C ALA A 361 0.75 -34.00 -7.63
N GLY A 362 1.98 -34.37 -8.03
CA GLY A 362 2.50 -34.21 -9.39
C GLY A 362 3.29 -32.92 -9.66
N ALA A 363 3.53 -32.09 -8.64
CA ALA A 363 4.31 -30.86 -8.73
C ALA A 363 5.82 -31.15 -8.85
N HIS A 364 6.55 -30.30 -9.56
CA HIS A 364 7.99 -30.36 -9.73
C HIS A 364 8.73 -29.97 -8.45
N GLN A 365 9.57 -30.88 -7.95
CA GLN A 365 10.43 -30.65 -6.79
C GLN A 365 11.75 -31.41 -6.95
N TRP A 366 12.68 -31.22 -6.03
CA TRP A 366 14.01 -31.81 -6.11
C TRP A 366 14.27 -32.73 -4.92
N VAL A 367 14.96 -33.83 -5.16
CA VAL A 367 15.37 -34.81 -4.14
C VAL A 367 16.88 -35.03 -4.19
N ALA A 368 17.50 -35.22 -3.03
CA ALA A 368 18.93 -35.47 -2.93
C ALA A 368 19.32 -36.82 -3.56
N LYS A 369 20.27 -36.80 -4.49
CA LYS A 369 20.85 -37.98 -5.13
C LYS A 369 21.65 -38.79 -4.11
N ASP A 370 21.45 -40.10 -4.11
CA ASP A 370 22.19 -41.08 -3.30
C ASP A 370 22.23 -40.80 -1.77
N ALA A 371 21.31 -39.96 -1.27
CA ALA A 371 21.19 -39.65 0.16
C ALA A 371 20.44 -40.73 0.94
N GLU A 372 20.76 -40.84 2.23
CA GLU A 372 20.00 -41.64 3.20
C GLU A 372 18.68 -40.96 3.60
N ASP A 373 17.77 -41.75 4.15
CA ASP A 373 16.50 -41.27 4.70
C ASP A 373 16.70 -40.63 6.09
N THR A 374 17.04 -39.34 6.11
CA THR A 374 17.39 -38.60 7.34
C THR A 374 16.34 -37.60 7.80
N ILE A 375 15.41 -37.20 6.92
CA ILE A 375 14.40 -36.17 7.21
C ILE A 375 13.18 -36.82 7.86
N PRO A 376 12.72 -36.36 9.04
CA PRO A 376 11.62 -37.00 9.77
C PRO A 376 10.26 -36.82 9.09
N GLY A 377 9.36 -37.81 9.25
CA GLY A 377 7.93 -37.65 8.96
C GLY A 377 7.23 -36.77 9.99
N ALA A 378 6.22 -36.00 9.56
CA ALA A 378 5.54 -35.00 10.39
C ALA A 378 4.62 -35.60 11.47
N HIS A 379 4.10 -36.81 11.24
CA HIS A 379 3.14 -37.49 12.11
C HIS A 379 3.58 -38.93 12.43
N GLY A 380 4.89 -39.18 12.44
CA GLY A 380 5.46 -40.49 12.79
C GLY A 380 5.64 -41.45 11.62
N GLU A 381 5.51 -40.97 10.38
CA GLU A 381 5.95 -41.71 9.20
C GLU A 381 7.48 -41.94 9.22
N PRO A 382 8.00 -42.96 8.50
CA PRO A 382 9.43 -43.17 8.37
C PRO A 382 10.14 -41.94 7.80
N ASN A 383 11.44 -41.85 8.11
CA ASN A 383 12.28 -40.81 7.52
C ASN A 383 12.29 -40.90 5.98
N LYS A 384 12.59 -39.78 5.33
CA LYS A 384 12.69 -39.61 3.89
C LYS A 384 14.02 -38.93 3.53
N LYS A 385 14.39 -38.99 2.25
CA LYS A 385 15.53 -38.23 1.71
C LYS A 385 15.30 -36.71 1.80
N PRO A 386 16.38 -35.90 1.89
CA PRO A 386 16.32 -34.46 1.73
C PRO A 386 15.70 -34.04 0.40
N THR A 387 14.92 -32.96 0.45
CA THR A 387 14.18 -32.39 -0.70
C THR A 387 14.29 -30.87 -0.73
N MET A 388 14.18 -30.26 -1.90
CA MET A 388 14.24 -28.81 -2.14
C MET A 388 13.22 -28.39 -3.21
N LEU A 389 12.83 -27.12 -3.19
CA LEU A 389 12.07 -26.46 -4.26
C LEU A 389 13.00 -26.01 -5.39
N THR A 390 12.45 -25.71 -6.57
CA THR A 390 13.22 -25.07 -7.65
C THR A 390 13.81 -23.74 -7.18
N THR A 391 13.04 -22.96 -6.44
CA THR A 391 13.44 -21.65 -5.88
C THR A 391 14.51 -21.76 -4.78
N ASP A 392 14.59 -22.88 -4.06
CA ASP A 392 15.68 -23.09 -3.09
C ASP A 392 17.01 -23.30 -3.83
N LEU A 393 16.97 -24.08 -4.91
CA LEU A 393 18.13 -24.33 -5.74
C LEU A 393 18.63 -23.06 -6.44
N SER A 394 17.77 -22.08 -6.69
CA SER A 394 18.17 -20.76 -7.19
C SER A 394 19.24 -20.10 -6.33
N LEU A 395 19.19 -20.29 -5.00
CA LEU A 395 20.16 -19.71 -4.08
C LEU A 395 21.57 -20.31 -4.23
N ARG A 396 21.67 -21.53 -4.79
CA ARG A 396 22.94 -22.21 -5.06
C ARG A 396 23.41 -22.04 -6.50
N PHE A 397 22.51 -21.94 -7.47
CA PHE A 397 22.89 -21.93 -8.88
C PHE A 397 23.07 -20.54 -9.47
N ASP A 398 22.38 -19.52 -8.94
CA ASP A 398 22.55 -18.15 -9.41
C ASP A 398 23.90 -17.57 -8.95
N PRO A 399 24.68 -16.94 -9.85
CA PRO A 399 26.04 -16.47 -9.54
C PRO A 399 26.09 -15.28 -8.58
N ILE A 400 24.97 -14.63 -8.28
CA ILE A 400 24.87 -13.52 -7.31
C ILE A 400 24.44 -14.08 -5.95
N TYR A 401 23.46 -14.99 -5.90
CA TYR A 401 23.00 -15.60 -4.65
C TYR A 401 23.97 -16.63 -4.08
N GLU A 402 24.63 -17.42 -4.93
CA GLU A 402 25.54 -18.49 -4.49
C GLU A 402 26.63 -18.00 -3.52
N PRO A 403 27.39 -16.92 -3.80
CA PRO A 403 28.42 -16.47 -2.86
C PRO A 403 27.85 -15.98 -1.53
N ILE A 404 26.64 -15.41 -1.53
CA ILE A 404 25.92 -14.99 -0.31
C ILE A 404 25.52 -16.23 0.49
N ALA A 405 24.83 -17.19 -0.16
CA ALA A 405 24.40 -18.45 0.43
C ALA A 405 25.58 -19.25 0.98
N ARG A 406 26.71 -19.29 0.25
CA ARG A 406 27.94 -19.92 0.69
C ARG A 406 28.54 -19.21 1.91
N SER A 407 28.50 -17.88 1.96
CA SER A 407 28.97 -17.14 3.13
C SER A 407 28.13 -17.45 4.39
N PHE A 408 26.82 -17.63 4.24
CA PHE A 408 25.92 -18.04 5.33
C PHE A 408 26.09 -19.51 5.73
N TYR A 409 26.39 -20.36 4.76
CA TYR A 409 26.76 -21.75 5.00
C TYR A 409 28.03 -21.86 5.85
N GLU A 410 29.06 -21.07 5.51
CA GLU A 410 30.37 -21.07 6.17
C GLU A 410 30.38 -20.28 7.50
N ASP A 411 29.51 -19.28 7.64
CA ASP A 411 29.32 -18.47 8.85
C ASP A 411 27.85 -18.41 9.27
N PRO A 412 27.39 -19.37 10.10
CA PRO A 412 26.02 -19.38 10.62
C PRO A 412 25.65 -18.18 11.50
N ALA A 413 26.64 -17.48 12.08
CA ALA A 413 26.38 -16.29 12.89
C ALA A 413 26.04 -15.10 11.98
N LYS A 414 26.76 -14.96 10.85
CA LYS A 414 26.42 -13.98 9.80
C LYS A 414 25.01 -14.23 9.26
N PHE A 415 24.67 -15.49 9.01
CA PHE A 415 23.32 -15.87 8.56
C PHE A 415 22.24 -15.47 9.57
N ALA A 416 22.45 -15.78 10.85
CA ALA A 416 21.48 -15.48 11.90
C ALA A 416 21.24 -13.96 12.04
N ASP A 417 22.28 -13.13 12.01
CA ASP A 417 22.15 -11.67 12.07
C ASP A 417 21.41 -11.12 10.84
N ALA A 418 21.79 -11.57 9.63
CA ALA A 418 21.13 -11.15 8.40
C ALA A 418 19.65 -11.52 8.38
N PHE A 419 19.31 -12.75 8.80
CA PHE A 419 17.91 -13.18 8.88
C PHE A 419 17.13 -12.41 9.94
N ALA A 420 17.73 -12.13 11.11
CA ALA A 420 17.05 -11.40 12.19
C ALA A 420 16.65 -9.99 11.72
N ARG A 421 17.58 -9.30 11.04
CA ARG A 421 17.38 -7.95 10.51
C ARG A 421 16.41 -7.94 9.34
N ALA A 422 16.53 -8.88 8.40
CA ALA A 422 15.64 -8.97 7.25
C ALA A 422 14.21 -9.36 7.66
N TRP A 423 14.04 -10.26 8.65
CA TRP A 423 12.74 -10.60 9.22
C TRP A 423 12.08 -9.40 9.90
N PHE A 424 12.85 -8.63 10.67
CA PHE A 424 12.34 -7.41 11.31
C PHE A 424 11.91 -6.37 10.25
N LYS A 425 12.75 -6.11 9.26
CA LYS A 425 12.42 -5.22 8.12
C LYS A 425 11.16 -5.69 7.40
N LEU A 426 11.07 -6.96 7.02
CA LEU A 426 9.90 -7.54 6.37
C LEU A 426 8.63 -7.23 7.13
N THR A 427 8.64 -7.47 8.43
CA THR A 427 7.45 -7.42 9.27
C THR A 427 7.09 -6.01 9.71
N HIS A 428 7.96 -5.01 9.51
CA HIS A 428 7.78 -3.63 9.99
C HIS A 428 7.92 -2.54 8.91
N ARG A 429 8.27 -2.90 7.65
CA ARG A 429 8.51 -1.96 6.54
C ARG A 429 7.35 -1.02 6.20
N ASP A 430 6.12 -1.41 6.56
CA ASP A 430 4.89 -0.65 6.33
C ASP A 430 4.33 0.02 7.60
N MET A 431 5.08 -0.01 8.71
CA MET A 431 4.71 0.68 9.94
C MET A 431 5.08 2.16 9.93
N GLY A 432 5.84 2.64 8.95
CA GLY A 432 6.35 4.01 8.91
C GLY A 432 7.36 4.31 10.03
N PRO A 433 7.38 5.55 10.56
CA PRO A 433 8.43 6.01 11.45
C PRO A 433 8.37 5.36 12.84
N LEU A 434 9.52 5.36 13.53
CA LEU A 434 9.70 4.79 14.87
C LEU A 434 8.72 5.33 15.93
N ALA A 435 8.18 6.54 15.77
CA ALA A 435 7.16 7.07 16.67
C ALA A 435 5.91 6.19 16.77
N ARG A 436 5.65 5.36 15.75
CA ARG A 436 4.51 4.42 15.72
C ARG A 436 4.82 3.06 16.35
N TYR A 437 6.06 2.80 16.77
CA TYR A 437 6.50 1.49 17.23
C TYR A 437 6.23 1.38 18.73
N LEU A 438 5.41 0.41 19.12
CA LEU A 438 4.97 0.24 20.50
C LEU A 438 5.48 -1.06 21.11
N GLY A 439 5.65 -1.06 22.43
CA GLY A 439 5.99 -2.25 23.22
C GLY A 439 7.45 -2.29 23.70
N PRO A 440 7.77 -3.22 24.61
CA PRO A 440 9.07 -3.27 25.27
C PRO A 440 10.19 -3.91 24.44
N GLU A 441 9.87 -4.50 23.29
CA GLU A 441 10.83 -5.26 22.45
C GLU A 441 11.26 -4.50 21.19
N VAL A 442 10.96 -3.19 21.10
CA VAL A 442 11.39 -2.34 19.98
C VAL A 442 12.93 -2.28 19.97
N PRO A 443 13.60 -2.65 18.87
CA PRO A 443 15.05 -2.56 18.78
C PRO A 443 15.55 -1.13 18.99
N ALA A 444 16.64 -0.99 19.75
CA ALA A 444 17.25 0.32 20.00
C ALA A 444 18.05 0.84 18.79
N GLU A 445 18.51 -0.05 17.91
CA GLU A 445 19.21 0.32 16.68
C GLU A 445 18.20 0.87 15.65
N THR A 446 18.49 2.07 15.15
CA THR A 446 17.71 2.68 14.07
C THR A 446 18.23 2.20 12.71
N LEU A 447 17.32 1.81 11.83
CA LEU A 447 17.66 1.27 10.52
C LEU A 447 17.30 2.27 9.42
N LEU A 448 18.10 2.33 8.35
CA LEU A 448 17.95 3.33 7.29
C LEU A 448 16.55 3.31 6.65
N TRP A 449 15.95 2.13 6.45
CA TRP A 449 14.62 1.97 5.85
C TRP A 449 13.47 2.51 6.70
N GLN A 450 13.71 2.84 7.98
CA GLN A 450 12.71 3.43 8.88
C GLN A 450 12.56 4.94 8.67
N ASP A 451 13.37 5.53 7.78
CA ASP A 451 13.33 6.96 7.42
C ASP A 451 13.37 7.88 8.66
N VAL A 452 14.14 7.51 9.68
CA VAL A 452 14.16 8.16 11.00
C VAL A 452 14.45 9.65 10.89
N VAL A 453 13.66 10.45 11.63
CA VAL A 453 13.79 11.90 11.68
C VAL A 453 14.23 12.32 13.10
N PRO A 454 15.31 13.10 13.26
CA PRO A 454 15.69 13.68 14.55
C PRO A 454 14.58 14.58 15.09
N ALA A 455 14.26 14.53 16.39
CA ALA A 455 13.22 15.39 16.97
C ALA A 455 13.55 16.89 16.83
N GLY A 456 12.55 17.69 16.44
CA GLY A 456 12.65 19.16 16.40
C GLY A 456 12.23 19.84 17.70
N THR A 457 12.25 21.17 17.69
CA THR A 457 11.80 21.99 18.83
C THR A 457 10.41 22.56 18.52
N ALA A 458 9.43 22.22 19.36
CA ALA A 458 8.11 22.82 19.26
C ALA A 458 8.16 24.31 19.65
N LEU A 459 7.54 25.15 18.83
CA LEU A 459 7.47 26.59 19.02
C LEU A 459 6.30 26.98 19.92
N THR A 460 6.49 28.00 20.74
CA THR A 460 5.39 28.68 21.42
C THR A 460 4.55 29.49 20.42
N LYS A 461 3.30 29.82 20.79
CA LYS A 461 2.42 30.68 19.97
C LYS A 461 3.06 32.03 19.60
N SER A 462 3.83 32.62 20.52
CA SER A 462 4.53 33.88 20.24
C SER A 462 5.69 33.72 19.25
N GLU A 463 6.37 32.58 19.26
CA GLU A 463 7.46 32.29 18.33
C GLU A 463 6.91 32.00 16.94
N VAL A 464 5.81 31.25 16.83
CA VAL A 464 5.09 31.02 15.56
C VAL A 464 4.78 32.35 14.87
N VAL A 465 4.25 33.34 15.60
CA VAL A 465 3.97 34.68 15.04
C VAL A 465 5.23 35.35 14.50
N LYS A 466 6.35 35.27 15.22
CA LYS A 466 7.63 35.87 14.79
C LYS A 466 8.21 35.17 13.57
N VAL A 467 8.14 33.84 13.51
CA VAL A 467 8.59 33.05 12.36
C VAL A 467 7.73 33.35 11.14
N LYS A 468 6.40 33.33 11.26
CA LYS A 468 5.49 33.72 10.17
C LYS A 468 5.76 35.14 9.66
N ALA A 469 6.02 36.09 10.56
CA ALA A 469 6.39 37.46 10.19
C ALA A 469 7.73 37.53 9.42
N ALA A 470 8.73 36.75 9.85
CA ALA A 470 10.00 36.65 9.14
C ALA A 470 9.83 36.06 7.74
N ILE A 471 8.99 35.02 7.58
CA ILE A 471 8.66 34.44 6.27
C ILE A 471 7.95 35.48 5.39
N ALA A 472 6.94 36.17 5.90
CA ALA A 472 6.21 37.19 5.15
C ALA A 472 7.13 38.34 4.67
N ALA A 473 8.20 38.64 5.42
CA ALA A 473 9.17 39.67 5.06
C ALA A 473 10.15 39.26 3.93
N THR A 474 10.21 37.96 3.56
CA THR A 474 11.11 37.47 2.49
C THR A 474 10.73 37.95 1.10
N GLY A 475 9.46 38.31 0.90
CA GLY A 475 8.92 38.67 -0.42
C GLY A 475 8.68 37.48 -1.36
N LEU A 476 8.76 36.24 -0.86
CA LEU A 476 8.29 35.05 -1.58
C LEU A 476 6.80 35.21 -1.91
N SER A 477 6.39 34.80 -3.11
CA SER A 477 4.98 34.88 -3.52
C SER A 477 4.12 33.86 -2.77
N ILE A 478 2.80 34.11 -2.75
CA ILE A 478 1.80 33.16 -2.23
C ILE A 478 2.00 31.79 -2.89
N GLN A 479 2.16 31.76 -4.22
CA GLN A 479 2.34 30.52 -4.97
C GLN A 479 3.62 29.79 -4.56
N GLN A 480 4.75 30.48 -4.40
CA GLN A 480 6.01 29.84 -3.98
C GLN A 480 5.87 29.20 -2.59
N LEU A 481 5.25 29.91 -1.65
CA LEU A 481 5.03 29.40 -0.29
C LEU A 481 4.12 28.15 -0.29
N VAL A 482 3.01 28.21 -1.02
CA VAL A 482 2.02 27.12 -1.09
C VAL A 482 2.57 25.92 -1.85
N THR A 483 3.20 26.10 -3.02
CA THR A 483 3.71 24.97 -3.82
C THR A 483 4.90 24.28 -3.15
N THR A 484 5.79 25.01 -2.47
CA THR A 484 6.89 24.41 -1.72
C THR A 484 6.39 23.59 -0.52
N ALA A 485 5.42 24.10 0.24
CA ALA A 485 4.83 23.34 1.34
C ALA A 485 4.07 22.10 0.84
N TRP A 486 3.31 22.23 -0.25
CA TRP A 486 2.63 21.10 -0.89
C TRP A 486 3.61 20.05 -1.42
N ALA A 487 4.71 20.47 -2.04
CA ALA A 487 5.75 19.56 -2.54
C ALA A 487 6.37 18.72 -1.41
N ALA A 488 6.56 19.30 -0.23
CA ALA A 488 7.03 18.58 0.95
C ALA A 488 5.98 17.61 1.52
N ALA A 489 4.74 18.08 1.70
CA ALA A 489 3.69 17.37 2.45
C ALA A 489 2.83 16.40 1.62
N SER A 490 2.74 16.60 0.30
CA SER A 490 2.56 15.47 -0.62
C SER A 490 3.82 14.60 -0.49
N SER A 491 4.32 13.76 -1.38
CA SER A 491 5.21 12.62 -1.02
C SER A 491 4.64 11.63 0.04
N PHE A 492 3.92 12.07 1.08
CA PHE A 492 3.26 11.21 2.06
C PHE A 492 2.34 10.20 1.38
N ARG A 493 2.32 8.99 1.92
CA ARG A 493 1.31 7.98 1.58
C ARG A 493 0.91 7.18 2.82
N SER A 494 -0.38 7.01 3.00
CA SER A 494 -1.00 6.34 4.14
C SER A 494 -0.85 4.82 4.10
N SER A 495 -0.48 4.24 2.96
CA SER A 495 -0.33 2.81 2.75
C SER A 495 0.80 2.21 3.60
N ASP A 496 1.97 2.85 3.61
CA ASP A 496 3.15 2.46 4.41
C ASP A 496 3.64 3.56 5.36
N LYS A 497 2.90 4.68 5.42
CA LYS A 497 3.18 5.83 6.29
C LYS A 497 4.55 6.49 6.03
N ARG A 498 5.08 6.38 4.80
CA ARG A 498 6.30 7.06 4.36
C ARG A 498 6.02 8.42 3.74
N GLY A 499 7.06 9.24 3.62
CA GLY A 499 7.00 10.59 3.06
C GLY A 499 6.42 11.62 4.03
N GLY A 500 6.12 12.81 3.51
CA GLY A 500 5.61 13.95 4.29
C GLY A 500 6.66 15.04 4.54
N ALA A 501 6.23 16.09 5.24
CA ALA A 501 7.03 17.30 5.44
C ALA A 501 8.08 17.18 6.55
N ASN A 502 7.89 16.27 7.51
CA ASN A 502 8.82 16.02 8.60
C ASN A 502 10.16 15.45 8.08
N GLY A 503 11.25 15.90 8.69
CA GLY A 503 12.61 15.61 8.21
C GLY A 503 13.11 16.60 7.15
N GLY A 504 12.25 17.48 6.62
CA GLY A 504 12.68 18.52 5.69
C GLY A 504 13.34 17.98 4.42
N ARG A 505 13.01 16.74 4.03
CA ARG A 505 13.67 15.99 2.95
C ARG A 505 13.51 16.60 1.56
N LEU A 506 12.61 17.56 1.40
CA LEU A 506 12.45 18.33 0.16
C LEU A 506 13.77 18.98 -0.30
N ARG A 507 14.70 19.32 0.63
CA ARG A 507 16.02 19.90 0.30
C ARG A 507 17.12 18.86 0.05
N LEU A 508 16.82 17.57 0.21
CA LEU A 508 17.77 16.47 0.06
C LEU A 508 17.53 15.72 -1.25
N GLU A 509 18.51 14.92 -1.67
CA GLU A 509 18.32 13.99 -2.78
C GLU A 509 17.45 12.81 -2.34
N PRO A 510 16.51 12.36 -3.20
CA PRO A 510 16.26 12.81 -4.57
C PRO A 510 15.21 13.93 -4.71
N GLN A 511 14.50 14.32 -3.64
CA GLN A 511 13.33 15.21 -3.76
C GLN A 511 13.66 16.57 -4.35
N VAL A 512 14.86 17.10 -4.05
CA VAL A 512 15.32 18.40 -4.55
C VAL A 512 15.57 18.40 -6.07
N THR A 513 15.73 17.22 -6.69
CA THR A 513 15.97 17.06 -8.13
C THR A 513 14.78 16.55 -8.92
N TRP A 514 13.66 16.19 -8.28
CA TRP A 514 12.44 15.75 -8.97
C TRP A 514 11.90 16.80 -9.93
N GLU A 515 11.49 16.35 -11.12
CA GLU A 515 10.97 17.24 -12.17
C GLU A 515 9.76 18.04 -11.66
N VAL A 516 8.82 17.36 -11.02
CA VAL A 516 7.57 17.93 -10.48
C VAL A 516 7.81 19.06 -9.46
N ASN A 517 8.98 19.09 -8.84
CA ASN A 517 9.37 20.05 -7.82
C ASN A 517 10.08 21.29 -8.38
N GLU A 518 10.28 21.39 -9.70
CA GLU A 518 10.92 22.53 -10.37
C GLU A 518 12.28 22.91 -9.76
N PRO A 519 13.31 22.03 -9.84
CA PRO A 519 14.54 22.10 -9.04
C PRO A 519 15.25 23.46 -9.04
N GLU A 520 15.25 24.17 -10.17
CA GLU A 520 15.88 25.50 -10.26
C GLU A 520 15.14 26.55 -9.41
N LYS A 521 13.81 26.57 -9.47
CA LYS A 521 12.98 27.48 -8.67
C LYS A 521 13.00 27.06 -7.20
N LEU A 522 12.86 25.77 -6.93
CA LEU A 522 12.82 25.23 -5.57
C LEU A 522 14.10 25.56 -4.79
N ARG A 523 15.29 25.41 -5.38
CA ARG A 523 16.55 25.74 -4.70
C ARG A 523 16.61 27.19 -4.24
N GLY A 524 16.06 28.13 -5.01
CA GLY A 524 15.96 29.54 -4.61
C GLY A 524 15.03 29.76 -3.41
N VAL A 525 13.88 29.07 -3.39
CA VAL A 525 12.93 29.12 -2.26
C VAL A 525 13.54 28.48 -1.02
N ILE A 526 14.18 27.31 -1.15
CA ILE A 526 14.91 26.62 -0.07
C ILE A 526 15.93 27.56 0.57
N ALA A 527 16.83 28.16 -0.23
CA ALA A 527 17.86 29.05 0.29
C ALA A 527 17.26 30.26 1.04
N THR A 528 16.13 30.77 0.57
CA THR A 528 15.42 31.88 1.23
C THR A 528 14.82 31.44 2.57
N LEU A 529 14.21 30.25 2.64
CA LEU A 529 13.63 29.70 3.87
C LEU A 529 14.71 29.25 4.87
N GLU A 530 15.86 28.74 4.42
CA GLU A 530 17.03 28.52 5.28
C GLU A 530 17.53 29.83 5.90
N GLY A 531 17.54 30.93 5.13
CA GLY A 531 17.82 32.26 5.66
C GLY A 531 16.83 32.73 6.73
N VAL A 532 15.56 32.29 6.68
CA VAL A 532 14.58 32.54 7.75
C VAL A 532 14.98 31.82 9.03
N VAL A 533 15.39 30.54 8.93
CA VAL A 533 15.88 29.76 10.07
C VAL A 533 17.03 30.51 10.77
N GLU A 534 18.01 31.00 10.01
CA GLU A 534 19.13 31.79 10.54
C GLU A 534 18.67 33.12 11.18
N THR A 535 17.73 33.81 10.53
CA THR A 535 17.22 35.11 10.99
C THR A 535 16.51 35.01 12.35
N VAL A 536 15.71 33.96 12.56
CA VAL A 536 14.99 33.77 13.84
C VAL A 536 15.87 33.14 14.91
N ALA A 537 16.88 32.36 14.53
CA ALA A 537 17.92 31.87 15.44
C ALA A 537 18.69 33.03 16.09
N ALA A 538 18.99 34.10 15.34
CA ALA A 538 19.57 35.33 15.88
C ALA A 538 18.66 36.05 16.90
N GLN A 539 17.37 35.73 16.92
CA GLN A 539 16.38 36.23 17.89
C GLN A 539 16.16 35.25 19.06
N GLY A 540 16.95 34.17 19.15
CA GLY A 540 16.84 33.14 20.19
C GLY A 540 15.76 32.09 19.94
N ILE A 541 15.21 32.00 18.72
CA ILE A 541 14.18 31.02 18.35
C ILE A 541 14.83 29.87 17.60
N THR A 542 14.76 28.64 18.13
CA THR A 542 15.22 27.44 17.43
C THR A 542 14.05 26.81 16.69
N VAL A 543 14.15 26.72 15.37
CA VAL A 543 13.15 26.13 14.48
C VAL A 543 13.85 25.28 13.41
N SER A 544 13.23 24.21 12.96
CA SER A 544 13.73 23.40 11.84
C SER A 544 13.36 24.03 10.49
N PHE A 545 14.09 23.67 9.45
CA PHE A 545 13.71 23.98 8.08
C PHE A 545 12.35 23.35 7.73
N ALA A 546 12.10 22.11 8.17
CA ALA A 546 10.81 21.45 7.98
C ALA A 546 9.62 22.27 8.51
N ASP A 547 9.71 22.81 9.73
CA ASP A 547 8.66 23.67 10.27
C ASP A 547 8.57 25.02 9.55
N VAL A 548 9.69 25.61 9.13
CA VAL A 548 9.67 26.86 8.33
C VAL A 548 8.96 26.66 6.99
N VAL A 549 9.13 25.51 6.32
CA VAL A 549 8.40 25.18 5.08
C VAL A 549 6.90 25.11 5.34
N VAL A 550 6.45 24.38 6.36
CA VAL A 550 5.02 24.24 6.68
C VAL A 550 4.40 25.56 7.15
N LEU A 551 5.11 26.31 8.00
CA LEU A 551 4.71 27.67 8.39
C LEU A 551 4.66 28.61 7.19
N GLY A 552 5.55 28.43 6.21
CA GLY A 552 5.53 29.20 4.97
C GLY A 552 4.28 28.94 4.16
N GLY A 553 3.93 27.67 3.96
CA GLY A 553 2.65 27.30 3.34
C GLY A 553 1.44 27.92 4.07
N SER A 554 1.44 27.87 5.40
CA SER A 554 0.41 28.51 6.23
C SER A 554 0.33 30.03 6.01
N VAL A 555 1.46 30.74 5.94
CA VAL A 555 1.50 32.18 5.58
C VAL A 555 0.91 32.41 4.20
N GLY A 556 1.26 31.58 3.21
CA GLY A 556 0.71 31.67 1.85
C GLY A 556 -0.81 31.51 1.83
N VAL A 557 -1.35 30.52 2.54
CA VAL A 557 -2.79 30.27 2.63
C VAL A 557 -3.53 31.42 3.35
N GLU A 558 -2.98 31.92 4.46
CA GLU A 558 -3.55 33.07 5.17
C GLU A 558 -3.58 34.33 4.29
N GLN A 559 -2.50 34.60 3.55
CA GLN A 559 -2.44 35.70 2.59
C GLN A 559 -3.44 35.52 1.45
N ALA A 560 -3.60 34.30 0.94
CA ALA A 560 -4.56 34.00 -0.12
C ALA A 560 -6.01 34.19 0.33
N ALA A 561 -6.35 33.74 1.54
CA ALA A 561 -7.66 33.97 2.15
C ALA A 561 -7.93 35.46 2.37
N ALA A 562 -6.94 36.21 2.88
CA ALA A 562 -7.06 37.66 3.05
C ALA A 562 -7.26 38.39 1.71
N ALA A 563 -6.60 37.95 0.64
CA ALA A 563 -6.81 38.47 -0.71
C ALA A 563 -8.22 38.18 -1.26
N ALA A 564 -8.87 37.12 -0.78
CA ALA A 564 -10.28 36.81 -1.04
C ALA A 564 -11.26 37.53 -0.09
N GLY A 565 -10.76 38.35 0.86
CA GLY A 565 -11.56 39.07 1.83
C GLY A 565 -12.02 38.24 3.03
N VAL A 566 -11.41 37.08 3.28
CA VAL A 566 -11.72 36.20 4.41
C VAL A 566 -10.53 36.17 5.38
N GLU A 567 -10.73 36.64 6.61
CA GLU A 567 -9.72 36.50 7.66
C GLU A 567 -9.75 35.09 8.24
N VAL A 568 -8.62 34.40 8.21
CA VAL A 568 -8.43 33.08 8.81
C VAL A 568 -7.04 32.98 9.42
N THR A 569 -6.90 32.14 10.43
CA THR A 569 -5.61 31.71 10.95
C THR A 569 -5.47 30.22 10.67
N VAL A 570 -4.35 29.83 10.08
CA VAL A 570 -3.99 28.44 9.88
C VAL A 570 -3.09 28.05 11.04
N ASP A 571 -3.67 27.28 11.97
CA ASP A 571 -2.92 26.70 13.08
C ASP A 571 -1.95 25.66 12.54
N VAL A 572 -0.68 25.79 12.92
CA VAL A 572 0.39 24.89 12.53
C VAL A 572 0.96 24.23 13.76
N THR A 573 0.88 22.91 13.77
CA THR A 573 1.55 22.11 14.80
C THR A 573 3.03 22.05 14.48
N THR A 574 3.90 22.53 15.37
CA THR A 574 5.37 22.57 15.16
C THR A 574 6.07 21.45 15.93
N GLY A 575 7.39 21.33 15.78
CA GLY A 575 8.21 20.25 16.35
C GLY A 575 8.82 19.31 15.30
N ARG A 576 8.65 19.60 14.00
CA ARG A 576 9.26 18.77 12.94
C ARG A 576 10.77 18.83 13.01
N GLY A 577 11.39 17.72 12.66
CA GLY A 577 12.83 17.57 12.58
C GLY A 577 13.42 17.86 11.22
N ASP A 578 14.75 17.90 11.18
CA ASP A 578 15.54 17.97 9.95
C ASP A 578 16.42 16.72 9.85
N ALA A 579 16.14 15.87 8.86
CA ALA A 579 16.93 14.70 8.53
C ALA A 579 18.21 15.09 7.77
N THR A 580 19.19 14.19 7.76
CA THR A 580 20.40 14.32 6.94
C THR A 580 20.32 13.45 5.68
N GLN A 581 21.25 13.65 4.74
CA GLN A 581 21.33 12.82 3.54
C GLN A 581 21.68 11.36 3.89
N GLU A 582 22.50 11.14 4.91
CA GLU A 582 22.86 9.79 5.40
C GLU A 582 21.66 9.06 6.01
N GLN A 583 20.63 9.78 6.44
CA GLN A 583 19.36 9.25 6.93
C GLN A 583 18.28 9.17 5.82
N THR A 584 18.68 9.34 4.55
CA THR A 584 17.77 9.41 3.40
C THR A 584 18.33 8.56 2.26
N ASP A 585 17.81 7.34 2.14
CA ASP A 585 18.14 6.43 1.05
C ASP A 585 17.55 6.92 -0.27
N VAL A 586 18.43 7.25 -1.23
CA VAL A 586 18.04 7.84 -2.51
C VAL A 586 17.15 6.91 -3.34
N GLU A 587 17.46 5.61 -3.37
CA GLU A 587 16.69 4.63 -4.12
C GLU A 587 15.31 4.45 -3.46
N SER A 588 15.29 4.30 -2.14
CA SER A 588 14.05 4.13 -1.37
C SER A 588 13.09 5.32 -1.51
N PHE A 589 13.62 6.55 -1.54
CA PHE A 589 12.81 7.76 -1.72
C PHE A 589 12.38 7.97 -3.17
N SER A 590 13.07 7.42 -4.17
CA SER A 590 12.67 7.53 -5.58
C SER A 590 11.27 6.98 -5.85
N TYR A 591 10.82 5.99 -5.08
CA TYR A 591 9.46 5.44 -5.15
C TYR A 591 8.36 6.38 -4.66
N LEU A 592 8.71 7.51 -4.05
CA LEU A 592 7.78 8.57 -3.63
C LEU A 592 7.64 9.69 -4.66
N GLU A 593 8.44 9.67 -5.74
CA GLU A 593 8.32 10.63 -6.84
C GLU A 593 6.97 10.40 -7.54
N PRO A 594 6.06 11.39 -7.54
CA PRO A 594 4.75 11.20 -8.13
C PRO A 594 4.85 11.19 -9.66
N ALA A 595 4.34 10.14 -10.31
CA ALA A 595 4.22 10.08 -11.76
C ALA A 595 3.28 11.17 -12.31
N ALA A 596 2.25 11.53 -11.54
CA ALA A 596 1.37 12.66 -11.79
C ALA A 596 0.97 13.32 -10.46
N ASP A 597 0.72 14.62 -10.49
CA ASP A 597 0.20 15.39 -9.36
C ASP A 597 -0.91 16.33 -9.84
N GLY A 598 -2.15 15.81 -9.82
CA GLY A 598 -3.33 16.57 -10.23
C GLY A 598 -3.57 17.84 -9.38
N PHE A 599 -3.06 17.90 -8.14
CA PHE A 599 -3.17 19.10 -7.31
C PHE A 599 -2.30 20.23 -7.83
N ARG A 600 -1.15 19.92 -8.46
CA ARG A 600 -0.30 20.88 -9.19
C ARG A 600 -0.51 20.88 -10.71
N ASN A 601 -1.49 20.11 -11.22
CA ASN A 601 -1.71 19.94 -12.67
C ASN A 601 -0.48 19.38 -13.44
N TYR A 602 0.28 18.50 -12.81
CA TYR A 602 1.45 17.85 -13.41
C TYR A 602 1.11 16.43 -13.88
N VAL A 603 1.56 16.07 -15.08
CA VAL A 603 1.58 14.70 -15.60
C VAL A 603 2.97 14.44 -16.16
N GLY A 604 3.72 13.56 -15.49
CA GLY A 604 5.07 13.16 -15.88
C GLY A 604 5.08 12.06 -16.92
N LYS A 605 6.28 11.75 -17.42
CA LYS A 605 6.50 10.73 -18.47
C LYS A 605 6.20 9.30 -18.02
N SER A 606 6.21 9.07 -16.70
CA SER A 606 5.95 7.77 -16.07
C SER A 606 4.48 7.55 -15.72
N ALA A 607 3.59 8.52 -15.97
CA ALA A 607 2.16 8.34 -15.74
C ALA A 607 1.57 7.44 -16.83
N GLU A 608 0.98 6.32 -16.42
CA GLU A 608 0.43 5.31 -17.34
C GLU A 608 -1.10 5.38 -17.43
N ARG A 609 -1.78 5.96 -16.42
CA ARG A 609 -3.23 6.11 -16.40
C ARG A 609 -3.66 7.55 -16.71
N PRO A 610 -4.91 7.77 -17.15
CA PRO A 610 -5.43 9.11 -17.31
C PRO A 610 -5.38 9.90 -15.99
N ALA A 611 -5.11 11.20 -16.08
CA ALA A 611 -4.79 12.05 -14.93
C ALA A 611 -5.86 12.04 -13.80
N GLU A 612 -7.13 11.83 -14.12
CA GLU A 612 -8.20 11.70 -13.14
C GLU A 612 -8.10 10.43 -12.28
N PHE A 613 -7.57 9.33 -12.83
CA PHE A 613 -7.33 8.11 -12.05
C PHE A 613 -6.13 8.31 -11.13
N GLU A 614 -5.07 8.93 -11.64
CA GLU A 614 -3.88 9.27 -10.83
C GLU A 614 -4.24 10.24 -9.70
N LEU A 615 -5.13 11.21 -9.95
CA LEU A 615 -5.60 12.15 -8.91
C LEU A 615 -6.34 11.43 -7.77
N VAL A 616 -7.27 10.53 -8.09
CA VAL A 616 -8.02 9.79 -7.05
C VAL A 616 -7.10 8.82 -6.32
N ASP A 617 -6.22 8.12 -7.02
CA ASP A 617 -5.21 7.27 -6.39
C ASP A 617 -4.32 8.06 -5.42
N ARG A 618 -3.88 9.25 -5.85
CA ARG A 618 -3.10 10.15 -5.01
C ARG A 618 -3.87 10.67 -3.80
N ALA A 619 -5.14 11.05 -3.97
CA ALA A 619 -6.00 11.48 -2.88
C ALA A 619 -6.21 10.35 -1.85
N ASN A 620 -6.37 9.11 -2.30
CA ASN A 620 -6.43 7.93 -1.43
C ASN A 620 -5.14 7.76 -0.62
N LEU A 621 -3.97 7.84 -1.27
CA LEU A 621 -2.69 7.78 -0.56
C LEU A 621 -2.54 8.91 0.47
N LEU A 622 -3.05 10.10 0.20
CA LEU A 622 -3.04 11.22 1.16
C LEU A 622 -4.11 11.10 2.28
N GLY A 623 -4.95 10.06 2.25
CA GLY A 623 -6.03 9.87 3.23
C GLY A 623 -7.16 10.89 3.08
N LEU A 624 -7.38 11.41 1.87
CA LEU A 624 -8.38 12.42 1.59
C LEU A 624 -9.71 11.79 1.18
N SER A 625 -10.81 12.35 1.69
CA SER A 625 -12.14 12.10 1.17
C SER A 625 -12.39 12.83 -0.17
N ALA A 626 -13.43 12.43 -0.91
CA ALA A 626 -13.81 13.12 -2.14
C ALA A 626 -14.09 14.63 -1.94
N PRO A 627 -14.78 15.08 -0.87
CA PRO A 627 -14.92 16.51 -0.58
C PRO A 627 -13.60 17.23 -0.30
N GLN A 628 -12.67 16.60 0.43
CA GLN A 628 -11.37 17.18 0.77
C GLN A 628 -10.46 17.29 -0.47
N MET A 629 -10.43 16.24 -1.31
CA MET A 629 -9.75 16.28 -2.61
C MET A 629 -10.29 17.42 -3.47
N THR A 630 -11.63 17.55 -3.54
CA THR A 630 -12.30 18.58 -4.34
C THR A 630 -11.88 19.97 -3.88
N VAL A 631 -12.05 20.29 -2.59
CA VAL A 631 -11.76 21.65 -2.08
C VAL A 631 -10.28 22.00 -2.21
N LEU A 632 -9.37 21.04 -1.96
CA LEU A 632 -7.92 21.25 -2.13
C LEU A 632 -7.57 21.58 -3.58
N LEU A 633 -8.07 20.81 -4.54
CA LEU A 633 -7.78 21.07 -5.96
C LEU A 633 -8.32 22.45 -6.38
N GLY A 634 -9.58 22.76 -6.07
CA GLY A 634 -10.17 24.04 -6.44
C GLY A 634 -9.46 25.24 -5.80
N GLY A 635 -9.09 25.14 -4.52
CA GLY A 635 -8.35 26.20 -3.84
C GLY A 635 -6.92 26.38 -4.37
N LEU A 636 -6.22 25.29 -4.66
CA LEU A 636 -4.88 25.35 -5.28
C LEU A 636 -4.94 25.97 -6.69
N ARG A 637 -6.00 25.70 -7.46
CA ARG A 637 -6.25 26.38 -8.74
C ARG A 637 -6.53 27.87 -8.59
N ALA A 638 -7.36 28.28 -7.64
CA ALA A 638 -7.63 29.70 -7.37
C ALA A 638 -6.35 30.46 -6.95
N ILE A 639 -5.47 29.81 -6.18
CA ILE A 639 -4.15 30.35 -5.82
C ILE A 639 -3.22 30.43 -7.05
N GLY A 640 -3.40 29.57 -8.06
CA GLY A 640 -2.48 29.43 -9.19
C GLY A 640 -1.27 28.56 -8.86
N ALA A 641 -1.43 27.57 -7.97
CA ALA A 641 -0.38 26.66 -7.51
C ALA A 641 -0.14 25.49 -8.49
N THR A 642 0.07 25.80 -9.77
CA THR A 642 0.31 24.82 -10.83
C THR A 642 1.79 24.65 -11.15
N TYR A 643 2.19 23.45 -11.55
CA TYR A 643 3.50 23.14 -12.09
C TYR A 643 3.87 24.09 -13.24
N GLN A 644 5.09 24.63 -13.22
CA GLN A 644 5.59 25.62 -14.19
C GLN A 644 4.77 26.92 -14.27
N GLY A 645 3.80 27.14 -13.38
CA GLY A 645 2.92 28.31 -13.40
C GLY A 645 2.00 28.36 -14.61
N THR A 646 1.53 27.21 -15.11
CA THR A 646 0.59 27.15 -16.24
C THR A 646 -0.80 27.71 -15.87
N ASP A 647 -1.48 28.34 -16.82
CA ASP A 647 -2.86 28.81 -16.59
C ASP A 647 -3.93 27.70 -16.68
N ALA A 648 -3.54 26.45 -16.94
CA ALA A 648 -4.46 25.33 -17.06
C ALA A 648 -5.17 25.06 -15.72
N GLY A 649 -6.50 25.16 -15.72
CA GLY A 649 -7.34 25.00 -14.55
C GLY A 649 -7.40 26.24 -13.65
N VAL A 650 -6.63 27.30 -13.91
CA VAL A 650 -6.67 28.56 -13.13
C VAL A 650 -7.85 29.39 -13.61
N LEU A 651 -9.06 28.93 -13.28
CA LEU A 651 -10.32 29.56 -13.68
C LEU A 651 -10.64 30.71 -12.71
N THR A 652 -9.86 31.78 -12.76
CA THR A 652 -10.08 32.99 -11.95
C THR A 652 -9.41 34.20 -12.60
N ALA A 653 -9.99 35.39 -12.39
CA ALA A 653 -9.38 36.66 -12.78
C ALA A 653 -8.43 37.23 -11.71
N THR A 654 -8.39 36.63 -10.52
CA THR A 654 -7.55 37.07 -9.39
C THR A 654 -6.69 35.93 -8.84
N PRO A 655 -5.75 35.37 -9.62
CA PRO A 655 -4.84 34.34 -9.12
C PRO A 655 -4.12 34.76 -7.84
N GLY A 656 -4.08 33.87 -6.86
CA GLY A 656 -3.50 34.12 -5.54
C GLY A 656 -4.53 34.49 -4.47
N ALA A 657 -5.79 34.77 -4.83
CA ALA A 657 -6.90 34.83 -3.88
C ALA A 657 -7.56 33.45 -3.73
N LEU A 658 -7.77 33.00 -2.49
CA LEU A 658 -8.43 31.73 -2.19
C LEU A 658 -9.95 31.88 -2.30
N THR A 659 -10.45 31.87 -3.53
CA THR A 659 -11.87 32.02 -3.86
C THR A 659 -12.48 30.70 -4.33
N ASN A 660 -13.81 30.68 -4.49
CA ASN A 660 -14.52 29.56 -5.11
C ASN A 660 -14.65 29.66 -6.64
N ASP A 661 -13.90 30.57 -7.27
CA ASP A 661 -14.00 30.90 -8.70
C ASP A 661 -13.79 29.67 -9.59
N PHE A 662 -12.87 28.76 -9.21
CA PHE A 662 -12.65 27.52 -9.95
C PHE A 662 -13.97 26.78 -10.22
N PHE A 663 -14.78 26.58 -9.18
CA PHE A 663 -16.03 25.84 -9.29
C PHE A 663 -17.12 26.67 -9.98
N ALA A 664 -17.22 27.96 -9.64
CA ALA A 664 -18.19 28.86 -10.24
C ALA A 664 -18.01 28.95 -11.77
N HIS A 665 -16.78 29.12 -12.25
CA HIS A 665 -16.47 29.22 -13.67
C HIS A 665 -16.47 27.87 -14.40
N LEU A 666 -16.13 26.77 -13.72
CA LEU A 666 -16.23 25.42 -14.29
C LEU A 666 -17.69 25.06 -14.64
N LEU A 667 -18.63 25.49 -13.79
CA LEU A 667 -20.06 25.15 -13.89
C LEU A 667 -20.91 26.27 -14.52
N ASP A 668 -20.27 27.33 -15.00
CA ASP A 668 -20.95 28.50 -15.56
C ASP A 668 -21.78 28.16 -16.80
N LEU A 669 -22.97 28.75 -16.89
CA LEU A 669 -23.89 28.54 -18.01
C LEU A 669 -23.49 29.43 -19.18
N GLY A 670 -23.59 28.90 -20.40
CA GLY A 670 -23.25 29.65 -21.62
C GLY A 670 -21.76 29.63 -21.98
N ASN A 671 -21.01 28.69 -21.40
CA ASN A 671 -19.67 28.33 -21.82
C ASN A 671 -19.62 26.85 -22.24
N THR A 672 -18.89 26.55 -23.31
CA THR A 672 -18.70 25.19 -23.82
C THR A 672 -17.23 24.77 -23.68
N TRP A 673 -16.99 23.59 -23.12
CA TRP A 673 -15.68 22.95 -23.09
C TRP A 673 -15.46 22.06 -24.32
N LYS A 674 -14.31 22.20 -24.98
CA LYS A 674 -13.93 21.40 -26.16
C LYS A 674 -12.51 20.87 -26.02
N PRO A 675 -12.22 19.65 -26.50
CA PRO A 675 -10.84 19.15 -26.53
C PRO A 675 -10.00 20.02 -27.47
N VAL A 676 -8.75 20.26 -27.08
CA VAL A 676 -7.78 20.97 -27.92
C VAL A 676 -7.16 19.99 -28.91
N GLU A 677 -7.22 20.30 -30.20
CA GLU A 677 -6.67 19.43 -31.25
C GLU A 677 -5.15 19.24 -31.07
N GLY A 678 -4.70 17.98 -31.06
CA GLY A 678 -3.28 17.63 -30.89
C GLY A 678 -2.77 17.70 -29.44
N ALA A 679 -3.61 18.04 -28.46
CA ALA A 679 -3.25 18.09 -27.04
C ALA A 679 -4.21 17.22 -26.21
N GLU A 680 -3.97 15.90 -26.22
CA GLU A 680 -4.80 14.93 -25.51
C GLU A 680 -4.93 15.27 -24.01
N GLY A 681 -6.15 15.19 -23.50
CA GLY A 681 -6.45 15.53 -22.10
C GLY A 681 -6.44 17.02 -21.77
N THR A 682 -6.26 17.90 -22.76
CA THR A 682 -6.39 19.35 -22.62
C THR A 682 -7.67 19.84 -23.29
N TYR A 683 -8.31 20.81 -22.63
CA TYR A 683 -9.59 21.36 -23.05
C TYR A 683 -9.55 22.88 -23.02
N GLU A 684 -10.26 23.51 -23.94
CA GLU A 684 -10.53 24.94 -23.94
C GLU A 684 -12.00 25.21 -23.62
N CYS A 685 -12.23 26.26 -22.84
CA CYS A 685 -13.55 26.78 -22.53
C CYS A 685 -13.81 28.01 -23.42
N VAL A 686 -14.91 27.99 -24.15
CA VAL A 686 -15.30 29.05 -25.09
C VAL A 686 -16.65 29.61 -24.68
N SER A 687 -16.83 30.93 -24.71
CA SER A 687 -18.15 31.53 -24.50
C SER A 687 -19.06 31.21 -25.68
N ASP A 688 -20.28 30.73 -25.42
CA ASP A 688 -21.28 30.47 -26.47
C ASP A 688 -21.79 31.77 -27.10
N ALA A 689 -21.74 32.88 -26.35
CA ALA A 689 -22.24 34.18 -26.81
C ALA A 689 -21.26 34.87 -27.76
N THR A 690 -19.95 34.80 -27.47
CA THR A 690 -18.92 35.54 -28.24
C THR A 690 -18.03 34.66 -29.09
N GLY A 691 -17.95 33.36 -28.78
CA GLY A 691 -16.98 32.44 -29.36
C GLY A 691 -15.54 32.68 -28.88
N GLU A 692 -15.33 33.54 -27.88
CA GLU A 692 -14.01 33.83 -27.33
C GLU A 692 -13.56 32.74 -26.36
N LYS A 693 -12.29 32.35 -26.48
CA LYS A 693 -11.64 31.46 -25.51
C LYS A 693 -11.52 32.17 -24.16
N LEU A 694 -12.10 31.58 -23.13
CA LEU A 694 -12.05 32.07 -21.76
C LEU A 694 -10.98 31.36 -20.94
N TRP A 695 -10.97 30.03 -20.98
CA TRP A 695 -10.13 29.22 -20.09
C TRP A 695 -9.49 28.03 -20.78
N THR A 696 -8.50 27.44 -20.13
CA THR A 696 -7.93 26.12 -20.47
C THR A 696 -8.01 25.24 -19.23
N GLY A 697 -8.22 23.93 -19.39
CA GLY A 697 -8.26 22.97 -18.30
C GLY A 697 -7.77 21.60 -18.74
N THR A 698 -7.42 20.75 -17.79
CA THR A 698 -7.01 19.37 -18.04
C THR A 698 -8.09 18.38 -17.63
N ARG A 699 -7.84 17.08 -17.82
CA ARG A 699 -8.73 16.02 -17.30
C ARG A 699 -8.94 16.12 -15.78
N ALA A 700 -7.90 16.48 -15.03
CA ALA A 700 -7.99 16.64 -13.58
C ALA A 700 -8.93 17.78 -13.19
N ASP A 701 -8.98 18.86 -13.99
CA ASP A 701 -9.85 20.01 -13.75
C ASP A 701 -11.30 19.69 -14.14
N LEU A 702 -11.52 19.18 -15.37
CA LEU A 702 -12.87 18.92 -15.89
C LEU A 702 -13.56 17.73 -15.23
N LEU A 703 -12.82 16.87 -14.52
CA LEU A 703 -13.37 15.77 -13.74
C LEU A 703 -14.52 16.24 -12.82
N PHE A 704 -14.34 17.39 -12.17
CA PHE A 704 -15.29 17.96 -11.22
C PHE A 704 -16.53 18.57 -11.89
N GLY A 705 -16.53 18.74 -13.20
CA GLY A 705 -17.71 19.12 -13.98
C GLY A 705 -18.45 17.92 -14.59
N SER A 706 -17.84 16.73 -14.59
CA SER A 706 -18.24 15.55 -15.37
C SER A 706 -18.69 14.37 -14.51
N ASN A 707 -17.89 13.94 -13.53
CA ASN A 707 -18.28 12.85 -12.65
C ASN A 707 -19.45 13.29 -11.76
N SER A 708 -20.54 12.52 -11.73
CA SER A 708 -21.78 12.93 -11.07
C SER A 708 -21.65 13.21 -9.57
N GLU A 709 -20.80 12.46 -8.87
CA GLU A 709 -20.58 12.63 -7.43
C GLU A 709 -19.67 13.82 -7.15
N LEU A 710 -18.55 13.94 -7.86
CA LEU A 710 -17.63 15.07 -7.72
C LEU A 710 -18.27 16.39 -8.17
N ARG A 711 -19.13 16.35 -9.18
CA ARG A 711 -19.92 17.49 -9.61
C ARG A 711 -20.88 17.96 -8.52
N ALA A 712 -21.56 17.03 -7.83
CA ALA A 712 -22.43 17.40 -6.72
C ALA A 712 -21.65 18.10 -5.58
N VAL A 713 -20.40 17.68 -5.33
CA VAL A 713 -19.50 18.38 -4.39
C VAL A 713 -19.07 19.74 -4.94
N ALA A 714 -18.73 19.82 -6.23
CA ALA A 714 -18.35 21.08 -6.89
C ALA A 714 -19.49 22.11 -6.84
N GLU A 715 -20.75 21.68 -7.01
CA GLU A 715 -21.94 22.54 -6.90
C GLU A 715 -22.07 23.17 -5.51
N VAL A 716 -21.73 22.44 -4.43
CA VAL A 716 -21.68 23.00 -3.06
C VAL A 716 -20.67 24.14 -2.97
N TYR A 717 -19.49 23.99 -3.57
CA TYR A 717 -18.47 25.04 -3.51
C TYR A 717 -18.68 26.15 -4.54
N ALA A 718 -19.41 25.91 -5.64
CA ALA A 718 -19.77 26.92 -6.62
C ALA A 718 -20.88 27.88 -6.13
N ALA A 719 -21.63 27.51 -5.10
CA ALA A 719 -22.75 28.29 -4.60
C ALA A 719 -22.33 29.66 -4.05
N ASP A 720 -23.23 30.66 -4.15
CA ASP A 720 -22.99 32.04 -3.73
C ASP A 720 -22.69 32.17 -2.22
N ASP A 721 -23.20 31.24 -1.40
CA ASP A 721 -23.01 31.19 0.05
C ASP A 721 -21.77 30.37 0.47
N ALA A 722 -20.99 29.86 -0.48
CA ALA A 722 -19.89 28.94 -0.22
C ALA A 722 -18.52 29.60 -0.04
N LYS A 723 -18.38 30.93 -0.23
CA LYS A 723 -17.07 31.63 -0.18
C LYS A 723 -16.30 31.36 1.12
N GLU A 724 -16.92 31.61 2.27
CA GLU A 724 -16.32 31.38 3.58
C GLU A 724 -16.21 29.88 3.92
N LYS A 725 -17.13 29.06 3.40
CA LYS A 725 -17.10 27.60 3.58
C LYS A 725 -15.89 26.99 2.87
N LEU A 726 -15.63 27.38 1.62
CA LEU A 726 -14.49 26.91 0.83
C LEU A 726 -13.18 27.23 1.53
N VAL A 727 -13.00 28.46 2.04
CA VAL A 727 -11.77 28.83 2.77
C VAL A 727 -11.59 27.95 4.02
N ARG A 728 -12.63 27.75 4.83
CA ARG A 728 -12.55 26.92 6.04
C ARG A 728 -12.25 25.46 5.73
N ASP A 729 -12.95 24.89 4.75
CA ASP A 729 -12.78 23.48 4.38
C ASP A 729 -11.42 23.26 3.69
N PHE A 730 -10.95 24.22 2.88
CA PHE A 730 -9.60 24.21 2.31
C PHE A 730 -8.54 24.22 3.41
N VAL A 731 -8.65 25.12 4.40
CA VAL A 731 -7.71 25.21 5.53
C VAL A 731 -7.72 23.89 6.32
N SER A 732 -8.89 23.32 6.59
CA SER A 732 -8.98 22.04 7.31
C SER A 732 -8.31 20.90 6.55
N ALA A 733 -8.56 20.78 5.24
CA ALA A 733 -7.94 19.74 4.41
C ALA A 733 -6.44 19.98 4.23
N TRP A 734 -6.01 21.24 4.10
CA TRP A 734 -4.61 21.64 4.03
C TRP A 734 -3.85 21.23 5.30
N THR A 735 -4.38 21.58 6.47
CA THR A 735 -3.79 21.21 7.75
C THR A 735 -3.68 19.69 7.91
N GLN A 736 -4.69 18.92 7.49
CA GLN A 736 -4.61 17.46 7.50
C GLN A 736 -3.43 16.94 6.67
N VAL A 737 -3.21 17.46 5.46
CA VAL A 737 -2.08 17.03 4.62
C VAL A 737 -0.74 17.45 5.22
N MET A 738 -0.64 18.67 5.77
CA MET A 738 0.59 19.14 6.40
C MET A 738 0.98 18.32 7.64
N ASP A 739 0.00 17.82 8.40
CA ASP A 739 0.20 17.05 9.62
C ASP A 739 0.12 15.52 9.40
N ALA A 740 0.04 15.04 8.15
CA ALA A 740 -0.17 13.63 7.83
C ALA A 740 0.91 12.67 8.36
N ASP A 741 2.13 13.17 8.60
CA ASP A 741 3.27 12.41 9.12
C ASP A 741 3.63 12.72 10.59
N ARG A 742 2.75 13.45 11.31
CA ARG A 742 2.96 13.89 12.71
C ARG A 742 2.61 12.82 13.73
N PHE A 743 3.14 11.62 13.53
CA PHE A 743 2.96 10.49 14.46
C PHE A 743 3.64 10.69 15.81
N ASP A 744 4.53 11.68 15.94
CA ASP A 744 5.12 12.10 17.21
C ASP A 744 4.09 12.69 18.20
N LEU A 745 2.89 13.00 17.72
CA LEU A 745 1.80 13.61 18.49
C LEU A 745 0.58 12.71 18.67
N ALA A 746 0.55 11.58 17.95
CA ALA A 746 -0.63 10.73 17.77
C ALA A 746 -0.75 9.66 18.85
#